data_AF-A0A7S3Z9R5-F1
#
_entry.id   AF-A0A7S3Z9R5-F1
#
_cell.length_a   1.000
_cell.length_b   1.000
_cell.length_c   1.000
_cell.angle_alpha   90.00
_cell.angle_beta   90.00
_cell.angle_gamma   90.00
#
_symmetry.space_group_name_H-M   'P 1'
#
loop_
_entity.id
_entity.type
_entity.pdbx_description
1 polymer ?
#
loop_
_entity_poly.entity_id
_entity_poly.type
_entity_poly.pdbx_seq_one_letter_code
_entity_poly.pdbx_strand_id
1 'polypeptide(L)'
;MPLTERLFFAFVLSLVHGLRNEELNIAKTTGFSHVVFGKGTPNTNASALGLWLKSEKFSFSLITVRRNRKTVIGDWFETSGVQNGTNVKARNLNFTIEDLQKTKLVSANYDVKNDTESLAEEVSITNAHHAAIKEFLNSGSDYALVFESDAILQKNKYSDPMGVIHSLIENAPHGWHEINLGRCAAECFRQIFVTKVRQNANLVEAQNQYCSTAYLLNKEGGKQLDALFSSKTTYTNYLMKSDAYDADVFEQYSVEPRIFAHARKPKVCNGAECVYVEECGFTDISAKANCVFRRPCGASGSCYALDVAAPGAFKFSLEGYPEYKVDRLDEVREQLKGKHLRIRGLYKFLSGCGFFTFPMIVINQLEFAYRNDLVGKKPPFVYMPENHHYSDCHNDSYTNSTDFWHKWFKPLKMRNYSDVAESDVWEFSQDSIITGYFDESSVHEYPYPNDDDWECGEEWLAGQRHAATSIMKDFIHVKDTHVQSAIHWFKKKFDKANRPVLGLHMRGTDKFVHPIVDPALYINATDTFQKTHPEGRIFLATDDWTYFHMFNDKFPDIKTRRAERDRKNVLYNDAVNKDVKSLQVLEDSLALAQTDTLVKCWSGVSEFAVYFRSTEFGNRPWFKSVIDLEVITKSRKSLSLIGTPAQPPSAPMKCEIQPLPDYSGGKTKQGQVYCCPHLNSNSAVEREAAQLKIGKPKTGKGAIVILSQNKGYETSGRTRLDMLGNTIRLLYKNYNDRQKDDIIVLHTGDLDEETQKALSAGRPEISFLHMKGENRHPADGIGATGTGLEDVEYRKVMQWYAIRLWPAMKAKGYKWVCGFGDSSYLLSPIPYNLFGFMEHYGYDYSYRNIARGTGLTWDDPDSYTRFLRDYSTTYMNGKTGWMLDACKKKDSVKDLNRENCGEFYGFYNTFFIGHIDRFMEPDIHHFLKNIDDSGVIFTKLWNDYLIQSVTTQFFVDKAKTFHFTGWTYAHNYGSHDKLRYGIMQIGLFEENPYKAYYKHMGEELKWDLVMHQQYLVNVNGLLTLAAPNPANCCANKAPMGWAYGNHVLAPSEMIC
;
A
#
# COMPACT_ATOMS: atom_id res chain seq x y z
N MET A 1 64.37 21.15 4.43
CA MET A 1 64.94 22.35 5.06
C MET A 1 65.05 23.44 4.00
N PRO A 2 64.93 24.73 4.33
CA PRO A 2 64.11 25.39 5.36
C PRO A 2 63.03 26.28 4.67
N LEU A 3 62.11 27.06 5.27
CA LEU A 3 61.46 27.27 6.59
C LEU A 3 60.10 27.97 6.21
N THR A 4 58.89 27.70 6.74
CA THR A 4 58.34 28.01 8.08
C THR A 4 58.66 29.44 8.60
N GLU A 5 57.76 30.21 9.23
CA GLU A 5 56.44 29.92 9.83
C GLU A 5 55.55 31.19 10.08
N ARG A 6 54.25 30.96 10.34
CA ARG A 6 53.26 31.71 11.20
C ARG A 6 53.39 33.22 11.50
N LEU A 7 52.26 33.92 11.41
CA LEU A 7 51.53 34.63 12.51
C LEU A 7 50.06 34.85 12.01
N PHE A 8 49.00 34.37 12.65
CA PHE A 8 48.26 34.84 13.85
C PHE A 8 47.03 35.74 13.54
N PHE A 9 46.10 35.86 14.50
CA PHE A 9 44.71 36.31 14.31
C PHE A 9 44.49 37.84 14.24
N ALA A 10 43.55 38.27 13.37
CA ALA A 10 42.53 39.35 13.49
C ALA A 10 42.93 40.77 14.03
N PHE A 11 42.47 41.94 13.53
CA PHE A 11 41.09 42.35 13.21
C PHE A 11 41.02 43.85 12.72
N VAL A 12 39.96 44.25 12.00
CA VAL A 12 39.41 45.64 11.76
C VAL A 12 40.16 46.70 10.92
N LEU A 13 39.39 47.34 10.00
CA LEU A 13 39.24 48.78 9.59
C LEU A 13 38.24 48.80 8.39
N SER A 14 37.64 49.85 7.80
CA SER A 14 37.56 51.35 7.87
C SER A 14 36.35 51.78 6.98
N LEU A 15 35.74 52.99 6.93
CA LEU A 15 35.51 54.17 7.79
C LEU A 15 34.48 55.08 7.02
N VAL A 16 34.51 56.43 7.12
CA VAL A 16 33.82 57.47 6.27
C VAL A 16 32.28 57.58 6.43
N HIS A 17 31.61 58.71 6.74
CA HIS A 17 31.81 60.09 7.28
C HIS A 17 30.50 60.41 8.09
N GLY A 18 30.25 61.39 8.99
CA GLY A 18 30.69 62.80 9.20
C GLY A 18 29.50 63.77 8.92
N LEU A 19 29.14 64.84 9.66
CA LEU A 19 29.66 65.53 10.88
C LEU A 19 28.60 66.51 11.50
N ARG A 20 28.45 66.56 12.86
CA ARG A 20 27.88 67.67 13.72
C ARG A 20 26.37 68.02 13.56
N ASN A 21 25.64 68.67 14.50
CA ASN A 21 25.93 69.35 15.79
C ASN A 21 24.70 69.32 16.77
N GLU A 22 24.89 69.42 18.11
CA GLU A 22 23.94 69.85 19.20
C GLU A 22 22.54 69.13 19.38
N GLU A 23 21.82 69.09 20.53
CA GLU A 23 21.95 69.70 21.88
C GLU A 23 21.31 68.87 23.07
N LEU A 24 21.73 69.15 24.31
CA LEU A 24 21.19 68.92 25.69
C LEU A 24 19.92 68.09 26.04
N ASN A 25 20.03 67.15 27.02
CA ASN A 25 19.66 67.37 28.46
C ASN A 25 19.94 66.19 29.46
N ILE A 26 19.83 66.40 30.80
CA ILE A 26 20.40 65.54 31.88
C ILE A 26 19.54 65.43 33.18
N ALA A 27 19.33 64.21 33.74
CA ALA A 27 19.23 63.81 35.18
C ALA A 27 18.92 62.28 35.30
N LYS A 28 19.41 61.40 36.21
CA LYS A 28 19.76 61.37 37.66
C LYS A 28 18.52 61.24 38.61
N THR A 29 18.48 60.40 39.67
CA THR A 29 19.51 59.55 40.37
C THR A 29 18.91 58.50 41.36
N THR A 30 19.70 57.46 41.75
CA THR A 30 19.69 56.67 43.03
C THR A 30 18.46 55.80 43.43
N GLY A 31 18.57 54.76 44.30
CA GLY A 31 19.71 54.17 45.04
C GLY A 31 19.35 53.00 46.00
N PHE A 32 20.36 52.42 46.69
CA PHE A 32 20.35 51.29 47.67
C PHE A 32 19.51 51.57 48.97
N SER A 33 19.21 50.67 49.94
CA SER A 33 19.77 49.35 50.38
C SER A 33 18.82 48.54 51.33
N HIS A 34 19.23 47.33 51.75
CA HIS A 34 18.67 46.38 52.75
C HIS A 34 17.91 46.91 54.01
N VAL A 35 16.96 46.10 54.54
CA VAL A 35 16.95 45.42 55.87
C VAL A 35 15.65 44.56 56.04
N VAL A 36 15.54 43.69 57.05
CA VAL A 36 14.50 42.63 57.18
C VAL A 36 13.74 42.68 58.54
N PHE A 37 12.53 42.11 58.55
CA PHE A 37 11.65 41.70 59.69
C PHE A 37 10.65 42.72 60.31
N GLY A 38 9.37 42.29 60.36
CA GLY A 38 8.26 42.88 61.12
C GLY A 38 7.07 41.89 61.19
N LYS A 39 6.38 41.78 62.34
CA LYS A 39 5.42 40.68 62.67
C LYS A 39 3.93 41.06 62.51
N GLY A 40 3.07 40.04 62.33
CA GLY A 40 1.62 40.03 62.72
C GLY A 40 0.62 39.85 61.56
N THR A 41 -0.14 38.75 61.37
CA THR A 41 -1.26 38.12 62.14
C THR A 41 -2.62 38.83 62.05
N PRO A 42 -3.79 38.13 62.07
CA PRO A 42 -4.13 36.73 61.68
C PRO A 42 -5.50 36.61 60.93
N ASN A 43 -6.17 35.44 61.02
CA ASN A 43 -7.56 35.08 60.58
C ASN A 43 -7.71 34.55 59.12
N THR A 44 -8.55 33.54 58.80
CA THR A 44 -9.46 32.68 59.62
C THR A 44 -9.76 31.32 58.96
N ASN A 45 -10.25 30.36 59.77
CA ASN A 45 -11.05 29.16 59.40
C ASN A 45 -10.39 28.03 58.58
N ALA A 46 -10.02 26.94 59.28
CA ALA A 46 -9.92 25.59 58.71
C ALA A 46 -10.34 24.55 59.78
N SER A 47 -11.52 23.92 59.60
CA SER A 47 -12.07 22.91 60.52
C SER A 47 -13.04 21.95 59.82
N ALA A 48 -12.59 20.77 59.37
CA ALA A 48 -13.40 19.55 59.25
C ALA A 48 -12.55 18.32 58.83
N LEU A 49 -13.05 17.14 59.21
CA LEU A 49 -12.59 15.76 59.00
C LEU A 49 -12.01 15.45 57.60
N GLY A 50 -11.08 14.50 57.42
CA GLY A 50 -10.53 13.54 58.39
C GLY A 50 -11.11 12.12 58.25
N LEU A 51 -10.87 11.46 57.12
CA LEU A 51 -11.11 10.02 56.91
C LEU A 51 -10.32 9.54 55.68
N TRP A 52 -9.29 8.72 55.87
CA TRP A 52 -8.59 7.99 54.78
C TRP A 52 -8.24 6.57 55.24
N LEU A 53 -8.35 5.63 54.30
CA LEU A 53 -8.19 4.21 54.56
C LEU A 53 -6.71 3.80 54.58
N LYS A 54 -6.32 2.95 55.53
CA LYS A 54 -5.18 2.05 55.34
C LYS A 54 -5.54 1.03 54.25
N SER A 55 -4.80 1.00 53.14
CA SER A 55 -4.80 -0.13 52.21
C SER A 55 -3.44 -0.83 52.26
N GLU A 56 -3.32 -1.86 53.10
CA GLU A 56 -2.09 -2.66 53.28
C GLU A 56 -1.86 -3.66 52.12
N LYS A 57 -2.58 -3.53 51.00
CA LYS A 57 -2.76 -4.58 49.99
C LYS A 57 -1.82 -4.54 48.78
N PHE A 58 -1.17 -3.41 48.48
CA PHE A 58 -0.46 -3.24 47.20
C PHE A 58 0.87 -2.51 47.36
N SER A 59 1.90 -3.00 46.67
CA SER A 59 3.22 -2.40 46.65
C SER A 59 3.61 -1.93 45.23
N PHE A 60 4.08 -0.69 45.11
CA PHE A 60 4.36 -0.03 43.83
C PHE A 60 5.84 0.36 43.70
N SER A 61 6.40 0.14 42.51
CA SER A 61 7.63 0.80 42.06
C SER A 61 7.28 1.96 41.13
N LEU A 62 7.67 3.18 41.51
CA LEU A 62 7.49 4.41 40.72
C LEU A 62 8.77 4.72 39.93
N ILE A 63 8.70 4.68 38.60
CA ILE A 63 9.89 4.80 37.74
C ILE A 63 9.68 5.83 36.63
N THR A 64 10.61 6.79 36.53
CA THR A 64 10.57 7.86 35.52
C THR A 64 11.69 7.68 34.50
N VAL A 65 11.33 7.46 33.23
CA VAL A 65 12.21 7.39 32.07
C VAL A 65 12.46 8.80 31.53
N ARG A 66 13.74 9.22 31.44
CA ARG A 66 14.11 10.60 31.06
C ARG A 66 14.70 10.73 29.66
N ARG A 67 14.01 11.48 28.78
CA ARG A 67 14.62 12.13 27.60
C ARG A 67 15.64 13.17 28.07
N ASN A 68 16.75 13.32 27.35
CA ASN A 68 17.94 14.03 27.85
C ASN A 68 17.89 15.57 27.70
N ARG A 69 16.80 16.21 28.17
CA ARG A 69 16.63 17.67 28.17
C ARG A 69 16.01 18.15 29.50
N LYS A 70 16.39 19.34 29.98
CA LYS A 70 15.97 19.86 31.30
C LYS A 70 14.45 20.06 31.38
N THR A 71 13.76 19.24 32.17
CA THR A 71 12.37 19.46 32.60
C THR A 71 12.22 18.98 34.05
N VAL A 72 11.43 19.69 34.86
CA VAL A 72 11.29 19.43 36.30
C VAL A 72 9.98 18.70 36.58
N ILE A 73 10.10 17.47 37.07
CA ILE A 73 9.04 16.77 37.79
C ILE A 73 9.51 16.69 39.25
N GLY A 74 8.97 17.56 40.10
CA GLY A 74 9.32 17.62 41.53
C GLY A 74 8.10 17.78 42.43
N ASP A 75 7.29 18.81 42.17
CA ASP A 75 6.37 19.40 43.15
C ASP A 75 5.19 18.51 43.60
N TRP A 76 4.90 17.38 42.95
CA TRP A 76 3.65 16.63 43.13
C TRP A 76 3.69 15.56 44.23
N PHE A 77 4.82 14.85 44.39
CA PHE A 77 4.96 13.77 45.36
C PHE A 77 5.42 14.24 46.75
N GLU A 78 5.99 15.43 46.88
CA GLU A 78 6.32 16.03 48.18
C GLU A 78 5.15 16.78 48.82
N THR A 79 4.19 17.28 48.01
CA THR A 79 3.00 18.01 48.49
C THR A 79 1.82 17.11 48.82
N SER A 80 1.75 15.92 48.20
CA SER A 80 0.79 14.87 48.52
C SER A 80 1.33 14.04 49.70
N GLY A 81 0.93 14.37 50.94
CA GLY A 81 1.59 13.92 52.18
C GLY A 81 1.57 12.43 52.49
N VAL A 82 2.37 11.62 51.78
CA VAL A 82 2.62 10.20 52.07
C VAL A 82 3.64 10.07 53.20
N GLN A 83 3.18 10.21 54.45
CA GLN A 83 3.90 9.71 55.62
C GLN A 83 3.17 8.50 56.22
N ASN A 84 3.93 7.42 56.42
CA ASN A 84 3.54 6.09 56.92
C ASN A 84 2.68 5.23 55.96
N GLY A 85 3.25 4.10 55.52
CA GLY A 85 2.54 3.05 54.79
C GLY A 85 3.41 2.35 53.75
N THR A 86 3.52 2.96 52.57
CA THR A 86 4.13 2.36 51.38
C THR A 86 5.55 2.88 51.12
N ASN A 87 6.50 1.97 50.89
CA ASN A 87 7.90 2.29 50.55
C ASN A 87 8.04 2.73 49.07
N VAL A 88 7.46 3.88 48.69
CA VAL A 88 7.57 4.43 47.34
C VAL A 88 8.99 4.98 47.11
N LYS A 89 9.91 4.10 46.69
CA LYS A 89 11.28 4.49 46.31
C LYS A 89 11.29 5.10 44.91
N ALA A 90 10.97 6.39 44.81
CA ALA A 90 11.18 7.15 43.59
C ALA A 90 12.68 7.16 43.21
N ARG A 91 13.02 6.68 42.02
CA ARG A 91 14.39 6.70 41.46
C ARG A 91 14.37 7.34 40.07
N ASN A 92 15.30 8.27 39.84
CA ASN A 92 15.49 8.91 38.54
C ASN A 92 16.64 8.21 37.80
N LEU A 93 16.32 7.46 36.75
CA LEU A 93 17.32 6.93 35.82
C LEU A 93 17.72 8.06 34.85
N ASN A 94 18.88 8.68 35.10
CA ASN A 94 19.51 9.60 34.16
C ASN A 94 20.58 8.83 33.36
N PHE A 95 20.43 8.75 32.04
CA PHE A 95 21.48 8.24 31.14
C PHE A 95 22.24 9.42 30.52
N THR A 96 23.56 9.40 30.54
CA THR A 96 24.37 10.38 29.81
C THR A 96 24.63 9.89 28.37
N ILE A 97 25.05 10.81 27.50
CA ILE A 97 25.54 10.45 26.15
C ILE A 97 26.78 9.55 26.26
N GLU A 98 27.60 9.71 27.30
CA GLU A 98 28.71 8.78 27.54
C GLU A 98 28.24 7.38 27.93
N ASP A 99 27.13 7.21 28.65
CA ASP A 99 26.62 5.87 29.03
C ASP A 99 26.07 5.11 27.81
N LEU A 100 25.46 5.86 26.87
CA LEU A 100 25.07 5.38 25.54
C LEU A 100 26.29 5.04 24.66
N GLN A 101 27.43 5.72 24.85
CA GLN A 101 28.70 5.38 24.17
C GLN A 101 29.45 4.22 24.86
N LYS A 102 29.30 4.05 26.18
CA LYS A 102 29.84 2.94 26.97
C LYS A 102 29.09 1.63 26.73
N THR A 103 27.81 1.69 26.30
CA THR A 103 27.06 0.54 25.77
C THR A 103 27.50 0.19 24.33
N LYS A 104 28.76 -0.27 24.22
CA LYS A 104 29.50 -0.61 22.98
C LYS A 104 28.85 -1.64 22.03
N LEU A 105 27.66 -2.14 22.31
CA LEU A 105 26.91 -3.02 21.42
C LEU A 105 26.22 -2.26 20.27
N VAL A 106 25.85 -0.99 20.46
CA VAL A 106 25.12 -0.22 19.44
C VAL A 106 26.07 0.44 18.43
N SER A 107 27.23 0.92 18.88
CA SER A 107 28.19 1.67 18.06
C SER A 107 29.20 0.81 17.27
N ALA A 108 29.21 -0.51 17.47
CA ALA A 108 30.16 -1.41 16.81
C ALA A 108 29.76 -1.81 15.37
N ASN A 109 28.45 -1.75 15.04
CA ASN A 109 27.91 -2.32 13.80
C ASN A 109 27.26 -1.30 12.85
N TYR A 110 27.22 0.00 13.18
CA TYR A 110 26.56 1.01 12.34
C TYR A 110 27.50 2.16 11.92
N ASP A 111 27.58 2.37 10.60
CA ASP A 111 28.23 3.51 9.96
C ASP A 111 27.20 4.65 9.77
N VAL A 112 27.28 5.66 10.63
CA VAL A 112 26.16 6.56 10.98
C VAL A 112 26.39 7.99 10.49
N LYS A 113 25.45 8.55 9.68
CA LYS A 113 25.44 10.00 9.36
C LYS A 113 24.11 10.75 9.23
N ASN A 114 23.02 10.20 8.67
CA ASN A 114 21.96 11.05 8.10
C ASN A 114 20.53 10.98 8.66
N ASP A 115 20.16 10.03 9.54
CA ASP A 115 18.78 9.98 10.10
C ASP A 115 18.71 9.48 11.56
N THR A 116 19.84 9.51 12.26
CA THR A 116 20.03 8.72 13.48
C THR A 116 19.60 9.37 14.78
N GLU A 117 19.27 10.68 14.82
CA GLU A 117 18.82 11.29 16.08
C GLU A 117 17.48 10.70 16.55
N SER A 118 16.48 10.58 15.67
CA SER A 118 15.18 10.03 16.07
C SER A 118 15.25 8.55 16.45
N LEU A 119 16.00 7.73 15.70
CA LEU A 119 16.13 6.29 16.01
C LEU A 119 16.99 6.05 17.26
N ALA A 120 18.06 6.83 17.48
CA ALA A 120 18.86 6.73 18.70
C ALA A 120 18.13 7.28 19.95
N GLU A 121 17.30 8.33 19.82
CA GLU A 121 16.41 8.77 20.91
C GLU A 121 15.40 7.64 21.25
N GLU A 122 14.73 7.02 20.28
CA GLU A 122 13.77 5.92 20.52
C GLU A 122 14.43 4.62 21.05
N VAL A 123 15.63 4.25 20.57
CA VAL A 123 16.40 3.13 21.13
C VAL A 123 16.93 3.46 22.54
N SER A 124 17.31 4.70 22.81
CA SER A 124 17.69 5.14 24.17
C SER A 124 16.51 5.08 25.13
N ILE A 125 15.32 5.49 24.69
CA ILE A 125 14.07 5.38 25.45
C ILE A 125 13.77 3.90 25.71
N THR A 126 13.82 3.06 24.67
CA THR A 126 13.60 1.61 24.75
C THR A 126 14.53 0.94 25.79
N ASN A 127 15.83 1.25 25.76
CA ASN A 127 16.79 0.76 26.77
C ASN A 127 16.48 1.26 28.20
N ALA A 128 15.97 2.49 28.34
CA ALA A 128 15.58 3.02 29.64
C ALA A 128 14.29 2.38 30.19
N HIS A 129 13.32 2.02 29.33
CA HIS A 129 12.19 1.16 29.71
C HIS A 129 12.66 -0.24 30.09
N HIS A 130 13.61 -0.85 29.37
CA HIS A 130 14.20 -2.14 29.73
C HIS A 130 14.87 -2.11 31.11
N ALA A 131 15.64 -1.05 31.40
CA ALA A 131 16.26 -0.84 32.70
C ALA A 131 15.21 -0.65 33.82
N ALA A 132 14.16 0.13 33.58
CA ALA A 132 13.03 0.29 34.51
C ALA A 132 12.34 -1.04 34.81
N ILE A 133 12.11 -1.87 33.78
CA ILE A 133 11.45 -3.18 33.91
C ILE A 133 12.36 -4.17 34.65
N LYS A 134 13.67 -4.16 34.40
CA LYS A 134 14.64 -4.93 35.19
C LYS A 134 14.70 -4.48 36.65
N GLU A 135 14.64 -3.19 36.95
CA GLU A 135 14.56 -2.70 38.33
C GLU A 135 13.25 -3.15 39.00
N PHE A 136 12.11 -3.06 38.30
CA PHE A 136 10.83 -3.58 38.77
C PHE A 136 10.83 -5.09 39.01
N LEU A 137 11.37 -5.90 38.10
CA LEU A 137 11.45 -7.35 38.26
C LEU A 137 12.26 -7.74 39.50
N ASN A 138 13.37 -7.04 39.75
CA ASN A 138 14.21 -7.21 40.95
C ASN A 138 13.64 -6.55 42.22
N SER A 139 12.61 -5.71 42.11
CA SER A 139 11.95 -5.10 43.27
C SER A 139 10.96 -6.07 43.92
N GLY A 140 10.70 -5.88 45.21
CA GLY A 140 9.60 -6.57 45.91
C GLY A 140 8.22 -5.99 45.64
N SER A 141 8.04 -5.16 44.60
CA SER A 141 6.73 -4.56 44.26
C SER A 141 5.87 -5.50 43.42
N ASP A 142 4.56 -5.47 43.62
CA ASP A 142 3.59 -6.25 42.81
C ASP A 142 3.42 -5.65 41.41
N TYR A 143 3.42 -4.31 41.35
CA TYR A 143 3.21 -3.52 40.13
C TYR A 143 4.26 -2.42 39.96
N ALA A 144 4.59 -2.09 38.72
CA ALA A 144 5.32 -0.88 38.36
C ALA A 144 4.39 0.14 37.70
N LEU A 145 4.62 1.41 38.02
CA LEU A 145 4.01 2.56 37.37
C LEU A 145 5.12 3.35 36.68
N VAL A 146 5.15 3.29 35.35
CA VAL A 146 6.24 3.77 34.50
C VAL A 146 5.80 5.02 33.74
N PHE A 147 6.65 6.05 33.72
CA PHE A 147 6.37 7.35 33.10
C PHE A 147 7.46 7.77 32.11
N GLU A 148 7.06 8.33 30.97
CA GLU A 148 7.93 9.18 30.14
C GLU A 148 8.11 10.56 30.82
N SER A 149 9.27 11.19 30.68
CA SER A 149 9.60 12.47 31.34
C SER A 149 8.78 13.70 30.94
N ASP A 150 7.92 13.54 29.93
CA ASP A 150 7.00 14.56 29.43
C ASP A 150 5.53 14.14 29.64
N ALA A 151 5.28 13.15 30.51
CA ALA A 151 3.97 12.85 31.06
C ALA A 151 3.49 13.95 32.02
N ILE A 152 2.25 14.41 31.82
CA ILE A 152 1.54 15.33 32.72
C ILE A 152 0.15 14.79 33.07
N LEU A 153 -0.27 14.96 34.32
CA LEU A 153 -1.63 14.60 34.75
C LEU A 153 -2.67 15.46 34.01
N GLN A 154 -3.74 14.84 33.51
CA GLN A 154 -4.86 15.55 32.88
C GLN A 154 -5.66 16.33 33.94
N LYS A 155 -5.21 17.56 34.23
CA LYS A 155 -5.85 18.48 35.17
C LYS A 155 -7.35 18.58 34.90
N ASN A 156 -8.13 18.61 35.98
CA ASN A 156 -9.60 18.68 36.01
C ASN A 156 -10.36 17.41 35.56
N LYS A 157 -9.73 16.36 35.00
CA LYS A 157 -10.42 15.08 34.74
C LYS A 157 -10.51 14.17 35.98
N TYR A 158 -9.49 14.18 36.84
CA TYR A 158 -9.39 13.29 38.00
C TYR A 158 -8.93 14.06 39.25
N SER A 159 -9.73 14.00 40.32
CA SER A 159 -9.40 14.51 41.66
C SER A 159 -8.56 13.52 42.48
N ASP A 160 -8.64 12.24 42.15
CA ASP A 160 -7.96 11.11 42.81
C ASP A 160 -7.44 10.14 41.74
N PRO A 161 -6.27 10.41 41.12
CA PRO A 161 -5.72 9.54 40.08
C PRO A 161 -5.18 8.22 40.65
N MET A 162 -4.68 8.21 41.90
CA MET A 162 -4.17 6.98 42.52
C MET A 162 -5.30 6.00 42.84
N GLY A 163 -6.44 6.48 43.35
CA GLY A 163 -7.60 5.63 43.53
C GLY A 163 -8.21 5.13 42.22
N VAL A 164 -8.08 5.86 41.10
CA VAL A 164 -8.40 5.31 39.77
C VAL A 164 -7.44 4.17 39.43
N ILE A 165 -6.13 4.32 39.68
CA ILE A 165 -5.13 3.24 39.45
C ILE A 165 -5.38 2.01 40.33
N HIS A 166 -5.76 2.20 41.60
CA HIS A 166 -6.17 1.09 42.46
C HIS A 166 -7.42 0.38 41.91
N SER A 167 -8.46 1.14 41.54
CA SER A 167 -9.67 0.55 40.95
C SER A 167 -9.37 -0.12 39.59
N LEU A 168 -8.41 0.38 38.79
CA LEU A 168 -7.96 -0.27 37.56
C LEU A 168 -7.35 -1.65 37.85
N ILE A 169 -6.47 -1.75 38.84
CA ILE A 169 -5.87 -3.04 39.28
C ILE A 169 -6.95 -4.02 39.75
N GLU A 170 -7.89 -3.56 40.58
CA GLU A 170 -8.93 -4.40 41.17
C GLU A 170 -9.99 -4.88 40.17
N ASN A 171 -10.08 -4.26 38.97
CA ASN A 171 -11.09 -4.58 37.95
C ASN A 171 -10.47 -5.08 36.62
N ALA A 172 -9.15 -5.15 36.48
CA ALA A 172 -8.52 -5.60 35.24
C ALA A 172 -8.65 -7.12 35.02
N PRO A 173 -8.85 -7.60 33.77
CA PRO A 173 -9.01 -9.03 33.49
C PRO A 173 -7.86 -9.90 33.98
N HIS A 174 -8.17 -11.12 34.43
CA HIS A 174 -7.13 -12.11 34.72
C HIS A 174 -6.27 -12.35 33.47
N GLY A 175 -4.96 -12.13 33.60
CA GLY A 175 -4.01 -12.24 32.48
C GLY A 175 -3.53 -10.91 31.90
N TRP A 176 -4.05 -9.75 32.32
CA TRP A 176 -3.51 -8.45 31.89
C TRP A 176 -2.01 -8.35 32.13
N HIS A 177 -1.23 -7.78 31.19
CA HIS A 177 0.20 -7.57 31.37
C HIS A 177 0.54 -6.09 31.57
N GLU A 178 -0.06 -5.21 30.75
CA GLU A 178 0.11 -3.75 30.83
C GLU A 178 -1.23 -3.00 30.76
N ILE A 179 -1.34 -1.86 31.47
CA ILE A 179 -2.44 -0.88 31.32
C ILE A 179 -1.88 0.49 30.93
N ASN A 180 -2.12 0.96 29.70
CA ASN A 180 -1.75 2.30 29.25
C ASN A 180 -2.65 3.38 29.88
N LEU A 181 -2.02 4.33 30.56
CA LEU A 181 -2.65 5.44 31.27
C LEU A 181 -2.44 6.79 30.55
N GLY A 182 -1.55 6.83 29.56
CA GLY A 182 -1.16 7.99 28.76
C GLY A 182 -1.72 7.99 27.34
N ARG A 183 -1.18 8.84 26.47
CA ARG A 183 -1.65 9.03 25.08
C ARG A 183 -0.77 8.26 24.10
N CYS A 184 -1.36 7.38 23.28
CA CYS A 184 -0.74 6.93 22.04
C CYS A 184 -1.24 7.75 20.82
N ALA A 185 -0.55 7.62 19.68
CA ALA A 185 -1.05 8.05 18.37
C ALA A 185 -1.77 6.91 17.61
N ALA A 186 -1.36 5.66 17.79
CA ALA A 186 -1.92 4.48 17.10
C ALA A 186 -3.31 4.04 17.63
N GLU A 187 -3.65 4.44 18.87
CA GLU A 187 -4.92 4.13 19.56
C GLU A 187 -6.17 4.81 18.97
N CYS A 188 -6.06 5.54 17.86
CA CYS A 188 -7.22 6.19 17.21
C CYS A 188 -8.27 5.19 16.67
N PHE A 189 -8.02 3.87 16.76
CA PHE A 189 -8.84 2.82 16.18
C PHE A 189 -9.08 1.66 17.14
N ARG A 190 -10.38 1.40 17.42
CA ARG A 190 -10.93 0.40 18.36
C ARG A 190 -10.56 0.57 19.82
N GLN A 191 -11.59 0.76 20.61
CA GLN A 191 -11.63 0.51 22.05
C GLN A 191 -12.86 -0.37 22.30
N ILE A 192 -12.66 -1.57 22.85
CA ILE A 192 -13.71 -2.45 23.34
C ILE A 192 -13.85 -2.17 24.83
N PHE A 193 -15.04 -1.82 25.29
CA PHE A 193 -15.28 -1.59 26.71
C PHE A 193 -15.24 -2.91 27.49
N VAL A 194 -14.30 -3.02 28.43
CA VAL A 194 -14.09 -4.24 29.24
C VAL A 194 -14.86 -4.14 30.55
N THR A 195 -14.72 -3.02 31.28
CA THR A 195 -15.42 -2.82 32.55
C THR A 195 -15.46 -1.35 32.99
N LYS A 196 -16.44 -1.00 33.85
CA LYS A 196 -16.55 0.33 34.45
C LYS A 196 -15.76 0.38 35.75
N VAL A 197 -14.72 1.19 35.77
CA VAL A 197 -13.78 1.27 36.90
C VAL A 197 -14.21 2.30 37.92
N ARG A 198 -14.68 3.48 37.46
CA ARG A 198 -15.33 4.51 38.28
C ARG A 198 -16.42 5.22 37.49
N GLN A 199 -17.18 6.11 38.12
CA GLN A 199 -18.28 6.86 37.49
C GLN A 199 -17.85 7.55 36.17
N ASN A 200 -16.60 8.03 36.11
CA ASN A 200 -15.96 8.75 35.02
C ASN A 200 -14.73 8.04 34.41
N ALA A 201 -14.52 6.74 34.67
CA ALA A 201 -13.37 5.99 34.14
C ALA A 201 -13.75 4.57 33.72
N ASN A 202 -13.35 4.21 32.50
CA ASN A 202 -13.54 2.91 31.88
C ASN A 202 -12.20 2.20 31.72
N LEU A 203 -12.16 0.87 31.86
CA LEU A 203 -11.09 0.05 31.30
C LEU A 203 -11.55 -0.44 29.93
N VAL A 204 -10.71 -0.26 28.92
CA VAL A 204 -10.97 -0.65 27.54
C VAL A 204 -9.80 -1.49 27.01
N GLU A 205 -10.11 -2.55 26.29
CA GLU A 205 -9.13 -3.22 25.44
C GLU A 205 -9.00 -2.42 24.14
N ALA A 206 -7.80 -2.26 23.60
CA ALA A 206 -7.59 -1.56 22.34
C ALA A 206 -6.46 -2.23 21.56
N GLN A 207 -6.67 -2.45 20.27
CA GLN A 207 -5.76 -3.30 19.49
C GLN A 207 -4.36 -2.69 19.30
N ASN A 208 -4.20 -1.37 19.37
CA ASN A 208 -2.96 -0.68 18.93
C ASN A 208 -2.39 0.31 19.99
N GLN A 209 -2.00 -0.17 21.18
CA GLN A 209 -1.64 0.66 22.35
C GLN A 209 -0.12 0.91 22.52
N TYR A 210 0.58 1.08 21.42
CA TYR A 210 2.02 0.80 21.40
C TYR A 210 2.93 1.90 21.94
N CYS A 211 2.45 3.15 22.06
CA CYS A 211 3.19 4.26 22.67
C CYS A 211 2.51 4.66 23.99
N SER A 212 3.23 4.56 25.11
CA SER A 212 2.65 4.68 26.45
C SER A 212 3.36 5.72 27.30
N THR A 213 2.93 6.99 27.19
CA THR A 213 3.44 8.12 28.00
C THR A 213 3.39 7.88 29.51
N ALA A 214 2.43 7.07 29.95
CA ALA A 214 2.42 6.48 31.29
C ALA A 214 1.73 5.12 31.22
N TYR A 215 2.25 4.10 31.89
CA TYR A 215 1.60 2.78 31.96
C TYR A 215 1.84 2.08 33.29
N LEU A 216 0.90 1.20 33.63
CA LEU A 216 0.99 0.25 34.73
C LEU A 216 1.42 -1.12 34.19
N LEU A 217 2.27 -1.84 34.90
CA LEU A 217 2.80 -3.14 34.48
C LEU A 217 2.77 -4.11 35.68
N ASN A 218 2.32 -5.36 35.48
CA ASN A 218 2.41 -6.41 36.51
C ASN A 218 3.67 -7.28 36.33
N LYS A 219 3.95 -8.17 37.30
CA LYS A 219 5.15 -9.02 37.26
C LYS A 219 5.28 -9.91 36.03
N GLU A 220 4.18 -10.40 35.46
CA GLU A 220 4.26 -11.29 34.29
C GLU A 220 4.52 -10.50 33.01
N GLY A 221 3.82 -9.37 32.82
CA GLY A 221 4.13 -8.41 31.76
C GLY A 221 5.56 -7.88 31.85
N GLY A 222 6.07 -7.71 33.08
CA GLY A 222 7.48 -7.42 33.34
C GLY A 222 8.43 -8.45 32.74
N LYS A 223 8.19 -9.75 32.96
CA LYS A 223 9.03 -10.83 32.42
C LYS A 223 8.94 -10.92 30.90
N GLN A 224 7.73 -10.80 30.35
CA GLN A 224 7.50 -10.85 28.90
C GLN A 224 8.20 -9.69 28.20
N LEU A 225 8.07 -8.45 28.70
CA LEU A 225 8.81 -7.31 28.17
C LEU A 225 10.33 -7.48 28.36
N ASP A 226 10.82 -7.98 29.49
CA ASP A 226 12.27 -8.24 29.67
C ASP A 226 12.81 -9.29 28.68
N ALA A 227 12.04 -10.36 28.42
CA ALA A 227 12.36 -11.38 27.44
C ALA A 227 12.32 -10.83 26.00
N LEU A 228 11.33 -10.00 25.66
CA LEU A 228 11.24 -9.29 24.38
C LEU A 228 12.44 -8.35 24.22
N PHE A 229 12.72 -7.47 25.17
CA PHE A 229 13.88 -6.55 25.10
C PHE A 229 15.22 -7.28 25.05
N SER A 230 15.34 -8.44 25.70
CA SER A 230 16.56 -9.25 25.66
C SER A 230 16.72 -10.08 24.38
N SER A 231 15.67 -10.22 23.55
CA SER A 231 15.69 -11.00 22.30
C SER A 231 15.55 -10.15 21.02
N LYS A 232 14.94 -8.96 21.10
CA LYS A 232 14.69 -8.03 19.99
C LYS A 232 15.31 -6.64 20.23
N THR A 233 16.59 -6.60 20.65
CA THR A 233 17.33 -5.37 21.02
C THR A 233 17.42 -4.29 19.93
N THR A 234 17.07 -4.61 18.68
CA THR A 234 17.09 -3.70 17.51
C THR A 234 15.76 -3.00 17.23
N TYR A 235 14.68 -3.37 17.93
CA TYR A 235 13.34 -2.81 17.72
C TYR A 235 13.04 -1.69 18.74
N THR A 236 12.07 -0.83 18.42
CA THR A 236 11.53 0.14 19.38
C THR A 236 10.51 -0.50 20.31
N ASN A 237 10.38 0.02 21.54
CA ASN A 237 9.37 -0.35 22.53
C ASN A 237 7.96 -0.57 21.92
N TYR A 238 7.55 0.31 21.00
CA TYR A 238 6.23 0.22 20.37
C TYR A 238 6.10 -0.95 19.37
N LEU A 239 7.09 -1.18 18.49
CA LEU A 239 7.04 -2.31 17.55
C LEU A 239 7.06 -3.66 18.29
N MET A 240 7.85 -3.74 19.36
CA MET A 240 7.99 -4.97 20.16
C MET A 240 6.70 -5.36 20.86
N LYS A 241 5.93 -4.37 21.35
CA LYS A 241 4.60 -4.59 21.92
C LYS A 241 3.57 -4.95 20.85
N SER A 242 3.64 -4.32 19.67
CA SER A 242 2.79 -4.69 18.53
C SER A 242 2.97 -6.15 18.15
N ASP A 243 4.20 -6.58 17.85
CA ASP A 243 4.52 -7.97 17.51
C ASP A 243 4.06 -8.98 18.58
N ALA A 244 4.00 -8.57 19.84
CA ALA A 244 3.66 -9.43 20.97
C ALA A 244 2.15 -9.52 21.23
N TYR A 245 1.41 -8.42 21.06
CA TYR A 245 -0.06 -8.43 21.10
C TYR A 245 -0.63 -9.12 19.84
N ASP A 246 -0.09 -8.83 18.64
CA ASP A 246 -0.50 -9.45 17.37
C ASP A 246 -0.27 -10.97 17.29
N ALA A 247 0.54 -11.51 18.22
CA ALA A 247 0.88 -12.92 18.34
C ALA A 247 0.26 -13.62 19.58
N ASP A 248 -0.67 -12.95 20.27
CA ASP A 248 -1.38 -13.45 21.46
C ASP A 248 -0.45 -13.82 22.64
N VAL A 249 0.66 -13.08 22.80
CA VAL A 249 1.64 -13.27 23.90
C VAL A 249 1.77 -12.06 24.83
N PHE A 250 0.97 -10.99 24.65
CA PHE A 250 1.03 -9.78 25.49
C PHE A 250 -0.30 -9.00 25.58
N GLU A 251 -1.22 -9.47 26.42
CA GLU A 251 -2.45 -8.76 26.88
C GLU A 251 -2.22 -7.30 27.35
N GLN A 252 -2.80 -6.31 26.66
CA GLN A 252 -2.64 -4.88 26.95
C GLN A 252 -3.98 -4.13 27.00
N TYR A 253 -4.19 -3.29 28.02
CA TYR A 253 -5.44 -2.56 28.27
C TYR A 253 -5.23 -1.06 28.46
N SER A 254 -6.31 -0.27 28.41
CA SER A 254 -6.28 1.19 28.38
C SER A 254 -7.34 1.81 29.30
N VAL A 255 -7.07 3.01 29.83
CA VAL A 255 -8.09 3.80 30.56
C VAL A 255 -8.75 4.85 29.67
N GLU A 256 -10.08 4.89 29.58
CA GLU A 256 -10.83 5.98 28.93
C GLU A 256 -11.60 6.81 29.99
N PRO A 257 -11.44 8.14 30.03
CA PRO A 257 -10.42 8.95 29.35
C PRO A 257 -9.04 8.82 30.00
N ARG A 258 -7.98 9.18 29.26
CA ARG A 258 -6.58 9.10 29.72
C ARG A 258 -6.35 9.89 31.01
N ILE A 259 -5.60 9.28 31.94
CA ILE A 259 -5.19 9.91 33.21
C ILE A 259 -4.04 10.88 32.95
N PHE A 260 -3.13 10.53 32.04
CA PHE A 260 -1.97 11.34 31.66
C PHE A 260 -2.06 11.79 30.20
N ALA A 261 -1.42 12.90 29.89
CA ALA A 261 -1.19 13.41 28.54
C ALA A 261 0.29 13.69 28.34
N HIS A 262 0.72 13.79 27.09
CA HIS A 262 2.05 14.28 26.74
C HIS A 262 2.07 15.82 26.83
N ALA A 263 3.10 16.41 27.46
CA ALA A 263 3.25 17.84 27.69
C ALA A 263 3.34 18.69 26.41
N ARG A 264 3.49 18.05 25.25
CA ARG A 264 3.45 18.66 23.92
C ARG A 264 2.28 18.08 23.14
N LYS A 265 1.39 18.94 22.62
CA LYS A 265 0.45 18.51 21.58
C LYS A 265 1.27 18.17 20.32
N PRO A 266 1.13 16.96 19.74
CA PRO A 266 1.85 16.60 18.52
C PRO A 266 1.36 17.47 17.35
N LYS A 267 2.29 17.80 16.45
CA LYS A 267 1.97 18.47 15.18
C LYS A 267 1.97 17.42 14.07
N VAL A 268 0.90 17.37 13.28
CA VAL A 268 0.91 16.72 11.97
C VAL A 268 1.01 17.82 10.93
N CYS A 269 1.99 17.70 10.03
CA CYS A 269 2.31 18.69 9.03
C CYS A 269 2.05 18.14 7.62
N ASN A 270 1.25 18.84 6.82
CA ASN A 270 1.02 18.51 5.41
C ASN A 270 1.50 19.66 4.52
N GLY A 271 2.72 19.53 4.00
CA GLY A 271 3.32 20.39 2.96
C GLY A 271 3.63 21.85 3.35
N ALA A 272 2.65 22.57 3.90
CA ALA A 272 2.72 23.99 4.23
C ALA A 272 2.22 24.32 5.64
N GLU A 273 1.30 23.54 6.21
CA GLU A 273 0.69 23.80 7.53
C GLU A 273 0.91 22.64 8.50
N CYS A 274 1.09 22.98 9.78
CA CYS A 274 1.27 22.04 10.89
C CYS A 274 0.16 22.19 11.92
N VAL A 275 -0.83 21.31 11.87
CA VAL A 275 -1.98 21.31 12.79
C VAL A 275 -1.60 20.59 14.08
N TYR A 276 -1.94 21.17 15.23
CA TYR A 276 -1.84 20.49 16.52
C TYR A 276 -2.97 19.48 16.67
N VAL A 277 -2.64 18.19 16.75
CA VAL A 277 -3.66 17.14 16.84
C VAL A 277 -4.05 16.92 18.30
N GLU A 278 -5.32 17.20 18.62
CA GLU A 278 -5.97 16.83 19.88
C GLU A 278 -5.97 15.30 20.08
N GLU A 279 -6.40 14.80 21.25
CA GLU A 279 -6.40 13.35 21.51
C GLU A 279 -7.45 12.65 20.62
N CYS A 280 -7.03 11.61 19.87
CA CYS A 280 -7.83 10.79 18.95
C CYS A 280 -8.87 11.56 18.11
N GLY A 281 -8.46 11.99 16.91
CA GLY A 281 -9.10 13.01 16.06
C GLY A 281 -10.52 12.80 15.51
N PHE A 282 -11.40 12.07 16.21
CA PHE A 282 -12.86 12.21 16.05
C PHE A 282 -13.42 13.48 16.70
N THR A 283 -12.57 14.28 17.37
CA THR A 283 -12.98 15.48 18.12
C THR A 283 -13.39 16.69 17.28
N ASP A 284 -13.22 16.67 15.95
CA ASP A 284 -13.92 17.63 15.06
C ASP A 284 -15.44 17.37 15.03
N ILE A 285 -15.92 16.21 15.49
CA ILE A 285 -17.34 15.98 15.80
C ILE A 285 -17.73 16.70 17.10
N SER A 286 -16.86 16.70 18.13
CA SER A 286 -17.11 17.45 19.38
C SER A 286 -16.96 18.97 19.24
N ALA A 287 -16.18 19.45 18.27
CA ALA A 287 -16.16 20.86 17.87
C ALA A 287 -17.48 21.28 17.18
N LYS A 288 -18.21 20.33 16.59
CA LYS A 288 -19.50 20.52 15.92
C LYS A 288 -20.65 20.11 16.85
N ALA A 289 -20.76 20.86 17.95
CA ALA A 289 -21.50 20.58 19.20
C ALA A 289 -23.02 20.25 19.12
N ASN A 290 -23.60 20.11 17.93
CA ASN A 290 -25.04 19.85 17.71
C ASN A 290 -25.33 18.52 16.99
N CYS A 291 -24.31 17.71 16.66
CA CYS A 291 -24.53 16.36 16.11
C CYS A 291 -24.83 15.34 17.23
N VAL A 292 -26.09 14.90 17.35
CA VAL A 292 -26.52 13.91 18.37
C VAL A 292 -26.14 12.48 17.96
N PHE A 293 -24.83 12.19 17.95
CA PHE A 293 -24.30 10.87 17.62
C PHE A 293 -24.48 9.88 18.80
N ARG A 294 -25.37 8.89 18.66
CA ARG A 294 -25.44 7.78 19.63
C ARG A 294 -24.21 6.87 19.44
N ARG A 295 -23.33 6.83 20.45
CA ARG A 295 -22.16 5.92 20.50
C ARG A 295 -22.56 4.47 20.14
N PRO A 296 -21.67 3.66 19.55
CA PRO A 296 -21.86 2.21 19.43
C PRO A 296 -22.19 1.57 20.79
N CYS A 297 -22.95 0.48 20.81
CA CYS A 297 -23.35 -0.20 22.06
C CYS A 297 -22.13 -0.61 22.91
N GLY A 298 -21.12 -1.21 22.29
CA GLY A 298 -19.86 -1.55 22.94
C GLY A 298 -19.01 -0.36 23.42
N ALA A 299 -19.35 0.87 23.02
CA ALA A 299 -18.70 2.11 23.47
C ALA A 299 -19.63 2.99 24.35
N SER A 300 -20.85 2.53 24.62
CA SER A 300 -21.84 3.20 25.48
C SER A 300 -22.16 2.42 26.75
N GLY A 301 -21.95 1.10 26.75
CA GLY A 301 -22.37 0.19 27.83
C GLY A 301 -23.89 0.20 28.09
N SER A 302 -24.68 0.84 27.22
CA SER A 302 -26.09 1.14 27.43
C SER A 302 -27.05 0.21 26.68
N CYS A 303 -26.50 -0.57 25.75
CA CYS A 303 -27.18 -1.55 24.91
C CYS A 303 -26.20 -2.69 24.60
N TYR A 304 -26.70 -3.84 24.13
CA TYR A 304 -25.85 -5.02 23.91
C TYR A 304 -25.16 -4.96 22.54
N ALA A 305 -23.84 -5.21 22.49
CA ALA A 305 -23.12 -5.40 21.24
C ALA A 305 -22.80 -6.90 21.09
N LEU A 306 -23.36 -7.54 20.05
CA LEU A 306 -23.02 -8.92 19.72
C LEU A 306 -21.73 -8.94 18.90
N ASP A 307 -20.69 -9.63 19.40
CA ASP A 307 -19.44 -9.82 18.66
C ASP A 307 -19.18 -11.28 18.29
N VAL A 308 -19.40 -11.58 17.02
CA VAL A 308 -19.25 -12.88 16.35
C VAL A 308 -18.01 -12.96 15.45
N ALA A 309 -17.32 -11.84 15.20
CA ALA A 309 -16.09 -11.80 14.39
C ALA A 309 -14.98 -12.69 14.97
N ALA A 310 -14.13 -13.27 14.12
CA ALA A 310 -12.95 -13.99 14.57
C ALA A 310 -11.92 -13.04 15.22
N PRO A 311 -11.14 -13.48 16.23
CA PRO A 311 -10.00 -12.73 16.73
C PRO A 311 -9.07 -12.36 15.57
N GLY A 312 -8.76 -11.07 15.42
CA GLY A 312 -7.86 -10.60 14.34
C GLY A 312 -8.50 -10.40 12.97
N ALA A 313 -9.85 -10.39 12.82
CA ALA A 313 -10.61 -10.22 11.57
C ALA A 313 -10.40 -8.88 10.78
N PHE A 314 -9.29 -8.17 11.00
CA PHE A 314 -8.76 -7.13 10.11
C PHE A 314 -7.54 -7.58 9.29
N LYS A 315 -7.00 -8.77 9.61
CA LYS A 315 -6.38 -9.65 8.62
C LYS A 315 -7.54 -10.26 7.84
N PHE A 316 -7.53 -10.20 6.50
CA PHE A 316 -8.64 -10.67 5.64
C PHE A 316 -8.69 -12.21 5.52
N SER A 317 -8.61 -12.92 6.65
CA SER A 317 -8.76 -14.37 6.72
C SER A 317 -10.24 -14.73 6.62
N LEU A 318 -10.65 -15.29 5.48
CA LEU A 318 -12.00 -15.80 5.20
C LEU A 318 -12.30 -17.13 5.92
N GLU A 319 -11.58 -17.46 6.99
CA GLU A 319 -11.93 -18.57 7.87
C GLU A 319 -13.28 -18.25 8.52
N GLY A 320 -14.31 -19.02 8.14
CA GLY A 320 -15.71 -18.77 8.49
C GLY A 320 -15.98 -18.78 10.01
N TYR A 321 -17.20 -18.38 10.38
CA TYR A 321 -17.63 -18.26 11.78
C TYR A 321 -17.18 -19.46 12.64
N PRO A 322 -16.26 -19.25 13.61
CA PRO A 322 -15.69 -20.37 14.36
C PRO A 322 -16.77 -21.14 15.11
N GLU A 323 -16.75 -22.47 15.00
CA GLU A 323 -17.82 -23.35 15.49
C GLU A 323 -18.14 -23.12 16.98
N TYR A 324 -17.11 -22.90 17.81
CA TYR A 324 -17.23 -22.56 19.24
C TYR A 324 -17.97 -21.23 19.53
N LYS A 325 -18.15 -20.36 18.54
CA LYS A 325 -18.96 -19.13 18.66
C LYS A 325 -20.44 -19.37 18.36
N VAL A 326 -20.79 -20.48 17.69
CA VAL A 326 -22.20 -20.88 17.50
C VAL A 326 -22.81 -21.31 18.83
N ASP A 327 -22.07 -22.05 19.67
CA ASP A 327 -22.48 -22.38 21.05
C ASP A 327 -22.80 -21.13 21.87
N ARG A 328 -21.97 -20.08 21.74
CA ARG A 328 -22.21 -18.77 22.37
C ARG A 328 -23.41 -18.01 21.81
N LEU A 329 -23.84 -18.25 20.56
CA LEU A 329 -25.08 -17.68 20.05
C LEU A 329 -26.28 -18.27 20.78
N ASP A 330 -26.28 -19.57 21.07
CA ASP A 330 -27.36 -20.23 21.81
C ASP A 330 -27.52 -19.67 23.23
N GLU A 331 -26.42 -19.38 23.94
CA GLU A 331 -26.43 -18.74 25.27
C GLU A 331 -27.09 -17.35 25.29
N VAL A 332 -27.01 -16.59 24.19
CA VAL A 332 -27.49 -15.21 24.11
C VAL A 332 -28.78 -15.04 23.31
N ARG A 333 -29.16 -16.00 22.45
CA ARG A 333 -30.30 -15.88 21.52
C ARG A 333 -31.61 -15.51 22.23
N GLU A 334 -31.92 -16.16 23.35
CA GLU A 334 -33.13 -15.83 24.14
C GLU A 334 -33.06 -14.44 24.79
N GLN A 335 -31.87 -13.94 25.10
CA GLN A 335 -31.67 -12.57 25.62
C GLN A 335 -31.89 -11.51 24.52
N LEU A 336 -31.55 -11.85 23.26
CA LEU A 336 -31.75 -11.00 22.09
C LEU A 336 -33.21 -11.02 21.61
N LYS A 337 -33.93 -12.14 21.73
CA LYS A 337 -35.32 -12.30 21.28
C LYS A 337 -36.33 -11.31 21.89
N GLY A 338 -36.01 -10.72 23.04
CA GLY A 338 -36.81 -9.68 23.69
C GLY A 338 -36.55 -8.24 23.21
N LYS A 339 -35.52 -8.02 22.39
CA LYS A 339 -34.96 -6.70 22.01
C LYS A 339 -35.12 -6.41 20.52
N HIS A 340 -34.96 -5.14 20.15
CA HIS A 340 -34.80 -4.71 18.76
C HIS A 340 -33.35 -4.90 18.27
N LEU A 341 -33.17 -5.43 17.05
CA LEU A 341 -31.90 -5.32 16.33
C LEU A 341 -31.78 -3.92 15.70
N ARG A 342 -30.72 -3.19 16.07
CA ARG A 342 -30.28 -1.95 15.40
C ARG A 342 -29.17 -2.30 14.40
N ILE A 343 -29.45 -2.05 13.13
CA ILE A 343 -28.55 -2.25 12.00
C ILE A 343 -27.74 -0.96 11.80
N ARG A 344 -26.41 -1.05 11.69
CA ARG A 344 -25.54 0.14 11.51
C ARG A 344 -24.73 0.11 10.20
N GLY A 345 -24.23 1.27 9.80
CA GLY A 345 -23.19 1.41 8.77
C GLY A 345 -21.79 1.04 9.30
N LEU A 346 -20.84 0.91 8.38
CA LEU A 346 -19.43 0.61 8.69
C LEU A 346 -18.60 1.90 8.75
N TYR A 347 -18.24 2.33 9.97
CA TYR A 347 -17.50 3.58 10.21
C TYR A 347 -16.08 3.57 9.60
N LYS A 348 -15.46 2.39 9.42
CA LYS A 348 -14.11 2.26 8.82
C LYS A 348 -14.09 1.97 7.31
N PHE A 349 -15.07 1.23 6.80
CA PHE A 349 -15.03 0.69 5.43
C PHE A 349 -15.65 1.62 4.38
N LEU A 350 -16.56 2.51 4.79
CA LEU A 350 -17.36 3.32 3.86
C LEU A 350 -16.62 4.50 3.19
N SER A 351 -15.30 4.67 3.39
CA SER A 351 -14.52 5.62 2.58
C SER A 351 -14.35 5.05 1.17
N GLY A 352 -14.78 5.81 0.16
CA GLY A 352 -14.73 5.40 -1.24
C GLY A 352 -15.66 4.24 -1.65
N CYS A 353 -16.53 3.76 -0.76
CA CYS A 353 -17.62 2.85 -1.10
C CYS A 353 -18.74 3.58 -1.88
N GLY A 354 -19.50 2.83 -2.70
CA GLY A 354 -20.62 3.37 -3.47
C GLY A 354 -21.96 3.30 -2.74
N PHE A 355 -22.96 4.05 -3.22
CA PHE A 355 -24.31 4.13 -2.63
C PHE A 355 -24.92 2.76 -2.27
N PHE A 356 -24.79 1.76 -3.14
CA PHE A 356 -25.38 0.42 -2.92
C PHE A 356 -24.68 -0.45 -1.88
N THR A 357 -23.46 -0.09 -1.45
CA THR A 357 -22.80 -0.74 -0.31
C THR A 357 -23.57 -0.51 1.00
N PHE A 358 -24.30 0.61 1.14
CA PHE A 358 -25.11 0.90 2.32
C PHE A 358 -26.30 -0.08 2.49
N PRO A 359 -27.22 -0.27 1.52
CA PRO A 359 -28.24 -1.29 1.62
C PRO A 359 -27.67 -2.71 1.61
N MET A 360 -26.52 -2.99 0.97
CA MET A 360 -25.89 -4.32 1.09
C MET A 360 -25.46 -4.64 2.54
N ILE A 361 -24.90 -3.67 3.25
CA ILE A 361 -24.60 -3.78 4.70
C ILE A 361 -25.87 -4.01 5.54
N VAL A 362 -27.03 -3.50 5.11
CA VAL A 362 -28.34 -3.77 5.75
C VAL A 362 -28.84 -5.18 5.40
N ILE A 363 -28.67 -5.63 4.16
CA ILE A 363 -29.04 -6.99 3.73
C ILE A 363 -28.26 -8.02 4.56
N ASN A 364 -26.94 -7.90 4.67
CA ASN A 364 -26.12 -8.94 5.30
C ASN A 364 -26.31 -9.00 6.83
N GLN A 365 -26.55 -7.86 7.49
CA GLN A 365 -26.94 -7.86 8.90
C GLN A 365 -28.33 -8.48 9.14
N LEU A 366 -29.26 -8.36 8.19
CA LEU A 366 -30.57 -9.00 8.27
C LEU A 366 -30.51 -10.48 7.93
N GLU A 367 -29.82 -10.87 6.85
CA GLU A 367 -29.60 -12.25 6.43
C GLU A 367 -28.97 -13.04 7.57
N PHE A 368 -27.81 -12.61 8.09
CA PHE A 368 -27.12 -13.31 9.17
C PHE A 368 -28.00 -13.43 10.43
N ALA A 369 -28.74 -12.37 10.78
CA ALA A 369 -29.65 -12.40 11.92
C ALA A 369 -30.86 -13.34 11.70
N TYR A 370 -31.32 -13.53 10.45
CA TYR A 370 -32.39 -14.47 10.11
C TYR A 370 -31.90 -15.91 10.09
N ARG A 371 -30.76 -16.18 9.43
CA ARG A 371 -30.10 -17.48 9.36
C ARG A 371 -29.76 -18.08 10.73
N ASN A 372 -29.56 -17.24 11.75
CA ASN A 372 -29.17 -17.64 13.11
C ASN A 372 -30.28 -17.45 14.19
N ASP A 373 -31.55 -17.19 13.80
CA ASP A 373 -32.69 -16.95 14.72
C ASP A 373 -32.43 -15.84 15.78
N LEU A 374 -31.71 -14.79 15.37
CA LEU A 374 -31.36 -13.62 16.21
C LEU A 374 -32.38 -12.47 16.06
N VAL A 375 -33.19 -12.44 15.00
CA VAL A 375 -34.26 -11.44 14.83
C VAL A 375 -35.40 -11.73 15.82
N GLY A 376 -35.39 -11.00 16.92
CA GLY A 376 -36.36 -11.16 18.01
C GLY A 376 -37.80 -10.79 17.67
N LYS A 377 -38.67 -10.89 18.69
CA LYS A 377 -40.10 -10.55 18.60
C LYS A 377 -40.36 -9.07 18.29
N LYS A 378 -39.33 -8.22 18.43
CA LYS A 378 -39.40 -6.78 18.16
C LYS A 378 -38.70 -6.47 16.82
N PRO A 379 -39.29 -5.63 15.97
CA PRO A 379 -38.82 -5.46 14.60
C PRO A 379 -37.44 -4.79 14.53
N PRO A 380 -36.58 -5.18 13.58
CA PRO A 380 -35.31 -4.51 13.35
C PRO A 380 -35.51 -3.06 12.86
N PHE A 381 -34.49 -2.22 13.03
CA PHE A 381 -34.43 -0.87 12.45
C PHE A 381 -33.01 -0.50 12.02
N VAL A 382 -32.89 0.40 11.04
CA VAL A 382 -31.61 0.91 10.54
C VAL A 382 -31.26 2.22 11.24
N TYR A 383 -30.02 2.36 11.70
CA TYR A 383 -29.47 3.59 12.26
C TYR A 383 -28.16 3.94 11.56
N MET A 384 -28.24 4.82 10.57
CA MET A 384 -27.13 5.32 9.76
C MET A 384 -27.04 6.85 9.88
N PRO A 385 -26.55 7.37 11.02
CA PRO A 385 -26.29 8.80 11.19
C PRO A 385 -25.28 9.31 10.15
N GLU A 386 -25.46 10.55 9.73
CA GLU A 386 -24.83 11.17 8.56
C GLU A 386 -23.35 11.53 8.78
N ASN A 387 -22.49 10.51 8.98
CA ASN A 387 -21.06 10.65 9.32
C ASN A 387 -20.13 9.82 8.39
N HIS A 388 -20.39 9.74 7.09
CA HIS A 388 -19.63 8.91 6.13
C HIS A 388 -19.16 9.72 4.90
N HIS A 389 -18.50 9.13 3.91
CA HIS A 389 -18.05 9.88 2.71
C HIS A 389 -19.18 10.52 1.89
N TYR A 390 -20.43 10.08 2.06
CA TYR A 390 -21.64 10.71 1.50
C TYR A 390 -22.17 11.88 2.36
N SER A 391 -21.55 12.16 3.50
CA SER A 391 -22.00 13.10 4.52
C SER A 391 -20.86 13.54 5.44
N ASP A 392 -20.04 14.47 4.95
CA ASP A 392 -19.26 15.34 5.84
C ASP A 392 -20.23 16.33 6.49
N CYS A 393 -20.10 16.57 7.80
CA CYS A 393 -21.06 17.37 8.58
C CYS A 393 -21.00 18.87 8.24
N HIS A 394 -21.49 19.27 7.06
CA HIS A 394 -21.45 20.65 6.56
C HIS A 394 -22.79 21.16 6.00
N ASN A 395 -23.20 22.28 6.58
CA ASN A 395 -24.05 23.35 6.03
C ASN A 395 -25.53 23.08 5.69
N ASP A 396 -26.03 21.84 5.57
CA ASP A 396 -27.49 21.63 5.55
C ASP A 396 -28.09 21.98 6.92
N SER A 397 -28.97 22.98 6.94
CA SER A 397 -29.17 23.83 8.11
C SER A 397 -30.18 23.31 9.13
N TYR A 398 -29.64 22.65 10.17
CA TYR A 398 -30.11 22.73 11.58
C TYR A 398 -31.55 22.31 11.96
N THR A 399 -32.43 21.97 11.02
CA THR A 399 -33.78 21.49 11.31
C THR A 399 -34.11 20.22 10.54
N ASN A 400 -34.22 19.10 11.26
CA ASN A 400 -34.72 17.82 10.77
C ASN A 400 -33.90 17.14 9.64
N SER A 401 -32.56 17.14 9.70
CA SER A 401 -31.81 16.19 8.85
C SER A 401 -32.15 14.77 9.29
N THR A 402 -32.71 13.99 8.37
CA THR A 402 -33.09 12.60 8.63
C THR A 402 -31.90 11.69 8.37
N ASP A 403 -31.73 10.67 9.21
CA ASP A 403 -30.87 9.49 8.99
C ASP A 403 -30.70 9.17 7.49
N PHE A 404 -29.47 8.86 7.05
CA PHE A 404 -29.18 8.60 5.63
C PHE A 404 -30.13 7.56 5.03
N TRP A 405 -30.49 6.53 5.80
CA TRP A 405 -31.48 5.52 5.38
C TRP A 405 -32.84 6.16 5.07
N HIS A 406 -33.30 7.04 5.95
CA HIS A 406 -34.56 7.76 5.84
C HIS A 406 -34.60 8.81 4.73
N LYS A 407 -33.50 9.15 4.05
CA LYS A 407 -33.55 9.95 2.81
C LYS A 407 -34.10 9.14 1.63
N TRP A 408 -33.71 7.87 1.52
CA TRP A 408 -33.89 7.04 0.33
C TRP A 408 -34.92 5.92 0.50
N PHE A 409 -34.94 5.29 1.67
CA PHE A 409 -35.72 4.09 1.97
C PHE A 409 -36.87 4.39 2.95
N LYS A 410 -37.84 3.49 2.99
CA LYS A 410 -38.90 3.48 4.00
C LYS A 410 -38.32 2.99 5.35
N PRO A 411 -38.84 3.45 6.50
CA PRO A 411 -38.51 2.84 7.79
C PRO A 411 -38.97 1.38 7.80
N LEU A 412 -38.16 0.46 8.34
CA LEU A 412 -38.46 -0.99 8.26
C LEU A 412 -39.86 -1.30 8.85
N LYS A 413 -40.09 -0.98 10.13
CA LYS A 413 -41.43 -1.04 10.78
C LYS A 413 -41.72 0.07 11.80
N MET A 414 -40.71 0.79 12.32
CA MET A 414 -40.89 1.87 13.32
C MET A 414 -40.73 3.26 12.70
N ARG A 415 -41.53 4.24 13.15
CA ARG A 415 -41.55 5.61 12.58
C ARG A 415 -40.56 6.59 13.22
N ASN A 416 -40.02 6.30 14.40
CA ASN A 416 -39.25 7.26 15.18
C ASN A 416 -38.26 6.57 16.13
N TYR A 417 -37.00 6.98 16.14
CA TYR A 417 -35.92 6.33 16.90
C TYR A 417 -35.70 6.92 18.30
N SER A 418 -36.36 8.03 18.66
CA SER A 418 -36.39 8.52 20.06
C SER A 418 -37.11 7.57 21.01
N ASP A 419 -38.04 6.77 20.48
CA ASP A 419 -39.05 6.07 21.27
C ASP A 419 -38.59 4.66 21.69
N VAL A 420 -37.41 4.23 21.21
CA VAL A 420 -36.77 2.95 21.56
C VAL A 420 -35.70 3.20 22.63
N ALA A 421 -35.90 2.64 23.83
CA ALA A 421 -34.94 2.70 24.91
C ALA A 421 -33.68 1.86 24.59
N GLU A 422 -32.47 2.37 24.89
CA GLU A 422 -31.21 1.64 24.60
C GLU A 422 -31.16 0.26 25.26
N SER A 423 -31.71 0.12 26.48
CA SER A 423 -31.81 -1.16 27.18
C SER A 423 -32.62 -2.23 26.43
N ASP A 424 -33.46 -1.81 25.47
CA ASP A 424 -34.29 -2.66 24.63
C ASP A 424 -33.67 -2.93 23.24
N VAL A 425 -32.39 -2.60 23.05
CA VAL A 425 -31.68 -2.72 21.78
C VAL A 425 -30.47 -3.64 21.90
N TRP A 426 -30.13 -4.28 20.78
CA TRP A 426 -28.80 -4.82 20.49
C TRP A 426 -28.35 -4.43 19.08
N GLU A 427 -27.05 -4.45 18.83
CA GLU A 427 -26.44 -4.27 17.50
C GLU A 427 -25.24 -5.20 17.32
N PHE A 428 -24.82 -5.43 16.08
CA PHE A 428 -23.57 -6.14 15.80
C PHE A 428 -22.35 -5.24 16.10
N SER A 429 -21.24 -5.84 16.52
CA SER A 429 -19.95 -5.15 16.57
C SER A 429 -19.54 -4.67 15.17
N GLN A 430 -18.74 -3.60 15.08
CA GLN A 430 -18.25 -3.10 13.79
C GLN A 430 -17.41 -4.13 13.03
N ASP A 431 -16.74 -5.03 13.74
CA ASP A 431 -15.94 -6.09 13.13
C ASP A 431 -16.83 -7.26 12.72
N SER A 432 -17.89 -7.55 13.48
CA SER A 432 -18.93 -8.52 13.10
C SER A 432 -19.70 -8.11 11.85
N ILE A 433 -19.94 -6.81 11.63
CA ILE A 433 -20.54 -6.31 10.38
C ILE A 433 -19.54 -6.45 9.21
N ILE A 434 -18.23 -6.43 9.46
CA ILE A 434 -17.20 -6.66 8.41
C ILE A 434 -17.05 -8.14 8.11
N THR A 435 -16.96 -9.01 9.12
CA THR A 435 -17.01 -10.47 8.93
C THR A 435 -18.29 -10.87 8.18
N GLY A 436 -19.46 -10.39 8.61
CA GLY A 436 -20.72 -10.64 7.92
C GLY A 436 -20.85 -9.99 6.53
N TYR A 437 -19.99 -9.03 6.17
CA TYR A 437 -19.91 -8.48 4.81
C TYR A 437 -19.09 -9.37 3.87
N PHE A 438 -18.17 -10.18 4.41
CA PHE A 438 -17.28 -11.08 3.65
C PHE A 438 -17.56 -12.58 3.87
N ASP A 439 -18.53 -12.94 4.72
CA ASP A 439 -18.99 -14.32 4.92
C ASP A 439 -19.51 -14.94 3.60
N GLU A 440 -19.12 -16.19 3.31
CA GLU A 440 -19.43 -16.85 2.03
C GLU A 440 -20.94 -17.04 1.82
N SER A 441 -21.69 -17.16 2.92
CA SER A 441 -23.14 -17.35 2.94
C SER A 441 -23.94 -16.04 3.02
N SER A 442 -23.28 -14.89 3.12
CA SER A 442 -23.93 -13.57 3.04
C SER A 442 -24.26 -13.17 1.60
N VAL A 443 -24.99 -12.05 1.43
CA VAL A 443 -25.34 -11.54 0.11
C VAL A 443 -24.21 -10.72 -0.52
N HIS A 444 -23.89 -11.04 -1.76
CA HIS A 444 -22.82 -10.43 -2.55
C HIS A 444 -23.33 -9.88 -3.89
N GLU A 445 -23.04 -8.62 -4.20
CA GLU A 445 -23.35 -8.02 -5.51
C GLU A 445 -22.37 -8.46 -6.64
N TYR A 446 -21.25 -9.06 -6.24
CA TYR A 446 -20.19 -9.66 -7.07
C TYR A 446 -19.20 -10.40 -6.16
N PRO A 447 -18.40 -11.37 -6.65
CA PRO A 447 -17.32 -11.99 -5.89
C PRO A 447 -16.14 -11.02 -5.75
N TYR A 448 -15.55 -10.90 -4.57
CA TYR A 448 -14.43 -10.01 -4.28
C TYR A 448 -13.09 -10.62 -4.76
N PRO A 449 -12.07 -9.79 -5.02
CA PRO A 449 -10.72 -10.26 -5.37
C PRO A 449 -10.01 -10.83 -4.14
N ASN A 450 -10.36 -12.08 -3.83
CA ASN A 450 -9.73 -13.09 -2.96
C ASN A 450 -10.56 -14.38 -3.05
N ASP A 451 -11.84 -14.27 -3.39
CA ASP A 451 -12.85 -15.31 -3.60
C ASP A 451 -12.62 -16.14 -4.89
N ASP A 452 -11.36 -16.37 -5.28
CA ASP A 452 -11.00 -17.10 -6.52
C ASP A 452 -11.37 -18.59 -6.46
N ASP A 453 -11.55 -19.15 -5.26
CA ASP A 453 -12.03 -20.52 -5.01
C ASP A 453 -13.57 -20.66 -5.09
N TRP A 454 -14.34 -19.56 -5.15
CA TRP A 454 -15.81 -19.64 -5.27
C TRP A 454 -16.24 -19.98 -6.71
N GLU A 455 -17.13 -20.95 -6.86
CA GLU A 455 -17.76 -21.29 -8.15
C GLU A 455 -18.85 -20.25 -8.54
N CYS A 456 -18.43 -19.03 -8.87
CA CYS A 456 -19.30 -17.87 -9.19
C CYS A 456 -20.01 -17.99 -10.55
N GLY A 457 -20.79 -19.06 -10.75
CA GLY A 457 -21.63 -19.30 -11.93
C GLY A 457 -23.02 -18.64 -11.85
N GLU A 458 -23.89 -19.01 -12.78
CA GLU A 458 -25.29 -18.58 -12.79
C GLU A 458 -26.06 -19.06 -11.56
N GLU A 459 -25.74 -20.25 -11.04
CA GLU A 459 -26.36 -20.83 -9.84
C GLU A 459 -25.99 -20.05 -8.56
N TRP A 460 -24.70 -19.69 -8.41
CA TRP A 460 -24.27 -18.79 -7.33
C TRP A 460 -25.01 -17.45 -7.39
N LEU A 461 -25.05 -16.80 -8.56
CA LEU A 461 -25.83 -15.55 -8.73
C LEU A 461 -27.32 -15.75 -8.44
N ALA A 462 -27.91 -16.89 -8.78
CA ALA A 462 -29.31 -17.19 -8.47
C ALA A 462 -29.56 -17.33 -6.95
N GLY A 463 -28.65 -18.00 -6.23
CA GLY A 463 -28.68 -18.07 -4.76
C GLY A 463 -28.55 -16.70 -4.11
N GLN A 464 -27.56 -15.91 -4.54
CA GLN A 464 -27.34 -14.53 -4.09
C GLN A 464 -28.58 -13.65 -4.33
N ARG A 465 -29.17 -13.70 -5.54
CA ARG A 465 -30.41 -12.99 -5.91
C ARG A 465 -31.62 -13.45 -5.10
N HIS A 466 -31.70 -14.73 -4.73
CA HIS A 466 -32.79 -15.28 -3.91
C HIS A 466 -32.71 -14.76 -2.47
N ALA A 467 -31.55 -14.85 -1.82
CA ALA A 467 -31.32 -14.34 -0.48
C ALA A 467 -31.57 -12.82 -0.41
N ALA A 468 -31.00 -12.04 -1.34
CA ALA A 468 -31.24 -10.61 -1.46
C ALA A 468 -32.72 -10.25 -1.61
N THR A 469 -33.43 -10.94 -2.52
CA THR A 469 -34.86 -10.71 -2.76
C THR A 469 -35.69 -10.99 -1.52
N SER A 470 -35.39 -12.07 -0.78
CA SER A 470 -36.11 -12.43 0.46
C SER A 470 -36.03 -11.30 1.50
N ILE A 471 -34.81 -10.84 1.80
CA ILE A 471 -34.57 -9.75 2.75
C ILE A 471 -35.13 -8.41 2.25
N MET A 472 -34.95 -8.07 0.98
CA MET A 472 -35.45 -6.80 0.45
C MET A 472 -36.98 -6.73 0.41
N LYS A 473 -37.66 -7.85 0.13
CA LYS A 473 -39.13 -7.91 0.04
C LYS A 473 -39.82 -7.62 1.37
N ASP A 474 -39.24 -8.04 2.49
CA ASP A 474 -39.87 -7.98 3.81
C ASP A 474 -39.36 -6.80 4.67
N PHE A 475 -38.28 -6.13 4.24
CA PHE A 475 -37.61 -5.05 4.99
C PHE A 475 -37.23 -3.82 4.14
N ILE A 476 -36.48 -3.99 3.06
CA ILE A 476 -35.80 -2.88 2.37
C ILE A 476 -36.63 -2.38 1.19
N HIS A 477 -37.51 -1.43 1.49
CA HIS A 477 -38.31 -0.73 0.48
C HIS A 477 -37.81 0.68 0.19
N VAL A 478 -37.84 1.09 -1.07
CA VAL A 478 -37.55 2.46 -1.51
C VAL A 478 -38.76 3.36 -1.24
N LYS A 479 -38.53 4.66 -0.98
CA LYS A 479 -39.62 5.65 -0.89
C LYS A 479 -40.42 5.74 -2.18
N ASP A 480 -41.73 5.83 -2.05
CA ASP A 480 -42.65 5.92 -3.19
C ASP A 480 -42.39 7.15 -4.07
N THR A 481 -41.86 8.25 -3.51
CA THR A 481 -41.43 9.43 -4.28
C THR A 481 -40.39 9.09 -5.34
N HIS A 482 -39.40 8.27 -4.99
CA HIS A 482 -38.28 7.91 -5.86
C HIS A 482 -38.70 6.83 -6.85
N VAL A 483 -39.50 5.85 -6.39
CA VAL A 483 -40.12 4.82 -7.24
C VAL A 483 -41.03 5.44 -8.30
N GLN A 484 -41.93 6.35 -7.92
CA GLN A 484 -42.83 7.03 -8.87
C GLN A 484 -42.08 8.02 -9.79
N SER A 485 -41.01 8.66 -9.31
CA SER A 485 -40.12 9.47 -10.18
C SER A 485 -39.46 8.61 -11.27
N ALA A 486 -38.93 7.44 -10.89
CA ALA A 486 -38.36 6.48 -11.84
C ALA A 486 -39.41 5.95 -12.84
N ILE A 487 -40.59 5.52 -12.37
CA ILE A 487 -41.70 5.09 -13.24
C ILE A 487 -42.11 6.23 -14.19
N HIS A 488 -42.32 7.45 -13.69
CA HIS A 488 -42.75 8.59 -14.52
C HIS A 488 -41.71 8.91 -15.58
N TRP A 489 -40.43 8.97 -15.21
CA TRP A 489 -39.33 9.22 -16.14
C TRP A 489 -39.26 8.13 -17.22
N PHE A 490 -39.31 6.85 -16.81
CA PHE A 490 -39.25 5.72 -17.73
C PHE A 490 -40.43 5.75 -18.70
N LYS A 491 -41.66 5.92 -18.19
CA LYS A 491 -42.85 5.99 -19.03
C LYS A 491 -42.79 7.14 -20.03
N LYS A 492 -42.37 8.33 -19.59
CA LYS A 492 -42.18 9.52 -20.43
C LYS A 492 -41.17 9.32 -21.57
N LYS A 493 -40.26 8.34 -21.46
CA LYS A 493 -39.29 7.98 -22.51
C LYS A 493 -39.73 6.78 -23.38
N PHE A 494 -40.43 5.79 -22.82
CA PHE A 494 -40.65 4.50 -23.49
C PHE A 494 -42.13 4.15 -23.80
N ASP A 495 -43.12 4.67 -23.06
CA ASP A 495 -44.50 4.16 -22.98
C ASP A 495 -45.43 4.50 -24.17
N LYS A 496 -44.87 4.71 -25.37
CA LYS A 496 -45.64 5.17 -26.55
C LYS A 496 -46.07 4.07 -27.53
N ALA A 497 -45.67 2.81 -27.35
CA ALA A 497 -45.93 1.77 -28.35
C ALA A 497 -45.81 0.29 -27.87
N ASN A 498 -45.80 0.00 -26.56
CA ASN A 498 -45.63 -1.37 -26.02
C ASN A 498 -44.39 -2.12 -26.60
N ARG A 499 -43.32 -1.38 -26.89
CA ARG A 499 -42.07 -1.93 -27.47
C ARG A 499 -41.15 -2.44 -26.36
N PRO A 500 -40.43 -3.55 -26.56
CA PRO A 500 -39.50 -4.06 -25.57
C PRO A 500 -38.35 -3.07 -25.34
N VAL A 501 -37.89 -2.96 -24.09
CA VAL A 501 -36.76 -2.11 -23.70
C VAL A 501 -35.58 -2.96 -23.22
N LEU A 502 -34.40 -2.71 -23.77
CA LEU A 502 -33.12 -3.20 -23.26
C LEU A 502 -32.58 -2.25 -22.20
N GLY A 503 -32.29 -2.75 -21.01
CA GLY A 503 -31.49 -2.05 -20.01
C GLY A 503 -30.03 -2.41 -20.18
N LEU A 504 -29.18 -1.39 -20.27
CA LEU A 504 -27.73 -1.50 -20.23
C LEU A 504 -27.23 -0.75 -19.00
N HIS A 505 -26.43 -1.40 -18.16
CA HIS A 505 -25.62 -0.70 -17.18
C HIS A 505 -24.15 -0.80 -17.58
N MET A 506 -23.53 0.34 -17.90
CA MET A 506 -22.11 0.40 -18.25
C MET A 506 -21.36 1.30 -17.27
N ARG A 507 -20.34 0.72 -16.65
CA ARG A 507 -19.46 1.38 -15.69
C ARG A 507 -18.15 1.76 -16.37
N GLY A 508 -17.88 3.06 -16.56
CA GLY A 508 -16.63 3.52 -17.18
C GLY A 508 -15.45 3.63 -16.21
N THR A 509 -15.72 3.62 -14.90
CA THR A 509 -14.70 3.71 -13.85
C THR A 509 -14.90 2.66 -12.75
N ASP A 510 -13.85 1.94 -12.38
CA ASP A 510 -13.90 0.84 -11.40
C ASP A 510 -13.77 1.31 -9.94
N LYS A 511 -14.22 0.47 -9.00
CA LYS A 511 -13.96 0.54 -7.54
C LYS A 511 -12.61 -0.13 -7.17
N PHE A 512 -11.57 -0.02 -8.01
CA PHE A 512 -10.25 -0.68 -7.85
C PHE A 512 -10.19 -2.22 -7.81
N VAL A 513 -11.32 -2.95 -7.84
CA VAL A 513 -11.38 -4.40 -7.61
C VAL A 513 -11.70 -5.25 -8.85
N HIS A 514 -12.27 -4.69 -9.92
CA HIS A 514 -12.75 -5.48 -11.07
C HIS A 514 -12.44 -4.85 -12.43
N PRO A 515 -11.96 -5.64 -13.40
CA PRO A 515 -11.65 -5.13 -14.73
C PRO A 515 -12.88 -4.47 -15.38
N ILE A 516 -12.65 -3.41 -16.15
CA ILE A 516 -13.72 -2.78 -16.91
C ILE A 516 -14.14 -3.74 -18.03
N VAL A 517 -15.41 -4.11 -18.05
CA VAL A 517 -15.98 -5.03 -19.06
C VAL A 517 -15.93 -4.38 -20.44
N ASP A 518 -15.37 -5.11 -21.40
CA ASP A 518 -15.20 -4.67 -22.79
C ASP A 518 -16.53 -4.17 -23.40
N PRO A 519 -16.61 -2.89 -23.84
CA PRO A 519 -17.75 -2.33 -24.56
C PRO A 519 -18.26 -3.19 -25.72
N ALA A 520 -17.38 -3.94 -26.41
CA ALA A 520 -17.78 -4.82 -27.51
C ALA A 520 -18.78 -5.91 -27.08
N LEU A 521 -18.73 -6.36 -25.82
CA LEU A 521 -19.67 -7.34 -25.27
C LEU A 521 -21.08 -6.75 -25.12
N TYR A 522 -21.19 -5.54 -24.55
CA TYR A 522 -22.44 -4.78 -24.49
C TYR A 522 -22.98 -4.46 -25.89
N ILE A 523 -22.09 -4.10 -26.82
CA ILE A 523 -22.45 -3.80 -28.21
C ILE A 523 -23.04 -5.06 -28.88
N ASN A 524 -22.42 -6.22 -28.71
CA ASN A 524 -22.90 -7.48 -29.29
C ASN A 524 -24.24 -7.93 -28.68
N ALA A 525 -24.42 -7.76 -27.37
CA ALA A 525 -25.70 -8.02 -26.70
C ALA A 525 -26.81 -7.07 -27.21
N THR A 526 -26.47 -5.80 -27.46
CA THR A 526 -27.38 -4.79 -28.01
C THR A 526 -27.74 -5.06 -29.47
N ASP A 527 -26.76 -5.41 -30.32
CA ASP A 527 -26.99 -5.84 -31.71
C ASP A 527 -27.90 -7.09 -31.76
N THR A 528 -27.71 -8.03 -30.84
CA THR A 528 -28.53 -9.24 -30.73
C THR A 528 -29.95 -8.91 -30.32
N PHE A 529 -30.14 -8.05 -29.32
CA PHE A 529 -31.47 -7.56 -28.92
C PHE A 529 -32.18 -6.84 -30.09
N GLN A 530 -31.49 -5.95 -30.82
CA GLN A 530 -32.10 -5.22 -31.94
C GLN A 530 -32.43 -6.11 -33.15
N LYS A 531 -31.68 -7.21 -33.38
CA LYS A 531 -32.04 -8.22 -34.39
C LYS A 531 -33.31 -8.98 -34.01
N THR A 532 -33.49 -9.30 -32.73
CA THR A 532 -34.69 -9.98 -32.21
C THR A 532 -35.89 -9.03 -32.07
N HIS A 533 -35.63 -7.74 -31.82
CA HIS A 533 -36.64 -6.71 -31.59
C HIS A 533 -36.28 -5.42 -32.38
N PRO A 534 -36.57 -5.36 -33.71
CA PRO A 534 -36.21 -4.22 -34.55
C PRO A 534 -36.86 -2.89 -34.12
N GLU A 535 -38.02 -2.96 -33.48
CA GLU A 535 -38.73 -1.81 -32.88
C GLU A 535 -38.26 -1.46 -31.47
N GLY A 536 -37.43 -2.32 -30.87
CA GLY A 536 -36.98 -2.27 -29.47
C GLY A 536 -36.15 -1.03 -29.15
N ARG A 537 -36.22 -0.61 -27.88
CA ARG A 537 -35.57 0.62 -27.40
C ARG A 537 -34.48 0.29 -26.40
N ILE A 538 -33.51 1.20 -26.24
CA ILE A 538 -32.37 1.00 -25.34
C ILE A 538 -32.37 2.09 -24.26
N PHE A 539 -32.27 1.66 -23.01
CA PHE A 539 -31.97 2.47 -21.84
C PHE A 539 -30.52 2.21 -21.40
N LEU A 540 -29.71 3.26 -21.27
CA LEU A 540 -28.33 3.18 -20.78
C LEU A 540 -28.19 3.96 -19.46
N ALA A 541 -27.91 3.25 -18.39
CA ALA A 541 -27.36 3.80 -17.15
C ALA A 541 -25.82 3.77 -17.26
N THR A 542 -25.19 4.95 -17.21
CA THR A 542 -23.72 5.09 -17.21
C THR A 542 -23.31 6.43 -16.61
N ASP A 543 -22.24 6.40 -15.83
CA ASP A 543 -21.56 7.58 -15.27
C ASP A 543 -20.65 8.25 -16.32
N ASP A 544 -20.03 7.46 -17.20
CA ASP A 544 -19.03 7.92 -18.16
C ASP A 544 -19.64 8.54 -19.43
N TRP A 545 -19.28 9.80 -19.68
CA TRP A 545 -19.67 10.54 -20.88
C TRP A 545 -19.16 9.90 -22.19
N THR A 546 -17.98 9.27 -22.15
CA THR A 546 -17.33 8.57 -23.27
C THR A 546 -18.14 7.36 -23.70
N TYR A 547 -18.61 6.56 -22.74
CA TYR A 547 -19.42 5.38 -23.00
C TYR A 547 -20.81 5.74 -23.50
N PHE A 548 -21.42 6.81 -22.97
CA PHE A 548 -22.64 7.37 -23.54
C PHE A 548 -22.47 7.74 -25.03
N HIS A 549 -21.41 8.46 -25.41
CA HIS A 549 -21.18 8.83 -26.80
C HIS A 549 -20.95 7.64 -27.72
N MET A 550 -20.02 6.74 -27.35
CA MET A 550 -19.75 5.51 -28.11
C MET A 550 -21.01 4.69 -28.39
N PHE A 551 -21.93 4.61 -27.42
CA PHE A 551 -23.21 3.92 -27.61
C PHE A 551 -24.24 4.74 -28.38
N ASN A 552 -24.32 6.05 -28.17
CA ASN A 552 -25.20 6.93 -28.92
C ASN A 552 -24.85 6.95 -30.42
N ASP A 553 -23.56 6.94 -30.75
CA ASP A 553 -23.10 7.08 -32.13
C ASP A 553 -23.34 5.78 -32.94
N LYS A 554 -23.35 4.60 -32.28
CA LYS A 554 -23.81 3.34 -32.89
C LYS A 554 -25.33 3.16 -32.81
N PHE A 555 -25.97 3.59 -31.72
CA PHE A 555 -27.39 3.39 -31.45
C PHE A 555 -28.10 4.75 -31.21
N PRO A 556 -28.37 5.54 -32.26
CA PRO A 556 -28.79 6.95 -32.15
C PRO A 556 -30.16 7.19 -31.50
N ASP A 557 -30.93 6.14 -31.21
CA ASP A 557 -32.19 6.22 -30.48
C ASP A 557 -32.07 5.75 -29.00
N ILE A 558 -30.86 5.62 -28.46
CA ILE A 558 -30.62 5.34 -27.05
C ILE A 558 -31.18 6.43 -26.13
N LYS A 559 -31.62 6.06 -24.93
CA LYS A 559 -32.14 6.98 -23.90
C LYS A 559 -31.42 6.69 -22.58
N THR A 560 -31.26 7.71 -21.74
CA THR A 560 -30.41 7.64 -20.55
C THR A 560 -30.81 8.76 -19.58
N ARG A 561 -30.68 8.56 -18.26
CA ARG A 561 -30.94 9.63 -17.27
C ARG A 561 -29.82 10.66 -17.32
N ARG A 562 -30.14 11.90 -16.92
CA ARG A 562 -29.11 12.93 -16.70
C ARG A 562 -28.49 12.72 -15.32
N ALA A 563 -27.58 11.74 -15.24
CA ALA A 563 -26.54 11.78 -14.22
C ALA A 563 -25.64 13.01 -14.43
N GLU A 564 -24.95 13.47 -13.40
CA GLU A 564 -23.88 14.47 -13.52
C GLU A 564 -22.58 13.81 -14.00
N ARG A 565 -22.61 13.47 -15.30
CA ARG A 565 -21.52 12.80 -16.02
C ARG A 565 -20.36 13.75 -16.26
N ASP A 566 -19.29 13.58 -15.50
CA ASP A 566 -17.97 14.16 -15.76
C ASP A 566 -17.11 13.13 -16.52
N ARG A 567 -15.89 13.50 -16.93
CA ARG A 567 -14.82 12.57 -17.33
C ARG A 567 -14.12 11.91 -16.14
N LYS A 568 -14.57 12.20 -14.92
CA LYS A 568 -14.09 11.65 -13.66
C LYS A 568 -15.18 10.79 -13.05
N ASN A 569 -14.78 9.73 -12.35
CA ASN A 569 -15.71 8.91 -11.55
C ASN A 569 -16.54 9.82 -10.63
N VAL A 570 -17.86 9.85 -10.83
CA VAL A 570 -18.78 10.73 -10.09
C VAL A 570 -18.75 10.45 -8.59
N LEU A 571 -18.39 9.24 -8.17
CA LEU A 571 -18.17 8.86 -6.77
C LEU A 571 -17.21 9.82 -6.08
N TYR A 572 -16.02 10.01 -6.67
CA TYR A 572 -14.93 10.81 -6.12
C TYR A 572 -14.97 12.30 -6.52
N ASN A 573 -16.01 12.74 -7.23
CA ASN A 573 -16.19 14.14 -7.62
C ASN A 573 -16.98 14.92 -6.56
N ASP A 574 -16.31 15.43 -5.51
CA ASP A 574 -16.97 16.18 -4.41
C ASP A 574 -17.60 17.53 -4.83
N ALA A 575 -17.39 17.99 -6.07
CA ALA A 575 -18.12 19.15 -6.61
C ALA A 575 -19.60 18.86 -6.89
N VAL A 576 -19.98 17.58 -7.04
CA VAL A 576 -21.37 17.14 -7.21
C VAL A 576 -21.97 16.81 -5.84
N ASN A 577 -23.16 17.34 -5.55
CA ASN A 577 -23.82 17.15 -4.25
C ASN A 577 -24.09 15.65 -3.95
N LYS A 578 -23.80 15.23 -2.71
CA LYS A 578 -23.75 13.83 -2.29
C LYS A 578 -25.14 13.16 -2.26
N ASP A 579 -26.20 13.91 -1.93
CA ASP A 579 -27.59 13.45 -2.06
C ASP A 579 -28.01 13.38 -3.54
N VAL A 580 -27.57 14.31 -4.39
CA VAL A 580 -27.87 14.30 -5.83
C VAL A 580 -27.27 13.07 -6.52
N LYS A 581 -26.02 12.69 -6.20
CA LYS A 581 -25.42 11.41 -6.66
C LYS A 581 -26.27 10.21 -6.23
N SER A 582 -26.65 10.20 -4.96
CA SER A 582 -27.41 9.10 -4.33
C SER A 582 -28.78 8.92 -4.97
N LEU A 583 -29.49 10.02 -5.24
CA LEU A 583 -30.75 10.03 -5.98
C LEU A 583 -30.55 9.52 -7.42
N GLN A 584 -29.58 10.06 -8.16
CA GLN A 584 -29.36 9.71 -9.56
C GLN A 584 -29.10 8.20 -9.74
N VAL A 585 -28.20 7.62 -8.93
CA VAL A 585 -27.82 6.21 -9.04
C VAL A 585 -28.93 5.26 -8.55
N LEU A 586 -29.71 5.66 -7.54
CA LEU A 586 -30.94 4.97 -7.13
C LEU A 586 -31.98 4.97 -8.25
N GLU A 587 -32.24 6.13 -8.86
CA GLU A 587 -33.23 6.29 -9.93
C GLU A 587 -32.81 5.63 -11.27
N ASP A 588 -31.52 5.52 -11.57
CA ASP A 588 -31.02 4.70 -12.69
C ASP A 588 -31.29 3.22 -12.43
N SER A 589 -31.03 2.73 -11.22
CA SER A 589 -31.30 1.33 -10.83
C SER A 589 -32.79 0.99 -10.88
N LEU A 590 -33.65 1.88 -10.40
CA LEU A 590 -35.10 1.76 -10.51
C LEU A 590 -35.59 1.84 -11.98
N ALA A 591 -34.91 2.59 -12.84
CA ALA A 591 -35.23 2.65 -14.27
C ALA A 591 -34.73 1.42 -15.05
N LEU A 592 -33.61 0.81 -14.64
CA LEU A 592 -33.15 -0.49 -15.15
C LEU A 592 -34.16 -1.59 -14.76
N ALA A 593 -34.65 -1.57 -13.52
CA ALA A 593 -35.68 -2.50 -13.04
C ALA A 593 -37.01 -2.43 -13.83
N GLN A 594 -37.25 -1.39 -14.64
CA GLN A 594 -38.43 -1.27 -15.50
C GLN A 594 -38.30 -1.94 -16.89
N THR A 595 -37.11 -2.33 -17.34
CA THR A 595 -36.88 -2.80 -18.72
C THR A 595 -37.42 -4.21 -18.98
N ASP A 596 -37.34 -4.71 -20.21
CA ASP A 596 -37.71 -6.08 -20.57
C ASP A 596 -36.55 -7.05 -20.36
N THR A 597 -35.37 -6.67 -20.83
CA THR A 597 -34.09 -7.38 -20.69
C THR A 597 -33.07 -6.48 -20.00
N LEU A 598 -32.11 -7.07 -19.28
CA LEU A 598 -30.98 -6.37 -18.65
C LEU A 598 -29.65 -6.96 -19.11
N VAL A 599 -28.69 -6.12 -19.49
CA VAL A 599 -27.28 -6.47 -19.69
C VAL A 599 -26.45 -5.72 -18.66
N LYS A 600 -25.59 -6.44 -17.94
CA LYS A 600 -24.91 -5.91 -16.76
C LYS A 600 -23.51 -6.48 -16.54
N CYS A 601 -22.76 -5.74 -15.74
CA CYS A 601 -21.54 -6.15 -15.08
C CYS A 601 -21.73 -6.42 -13.58
N TRP A 602 -20.64 -6.72 -12.90
CA TRP A 602 -20.46 -6.67 -11.45
C TRP A 602 -20.52 -5.21 -10.93
N SER A 603 -21.75 -4.79 -10.62
CA SER A 603 -22.03 -3.49 -10.00
C SER A 603 -23.40 -3.48 -9.35
N GLY A 604 -23.46 -2.99 -8.10
CA GLY A 604 -24.70 -2.79 -7.35
C GLY A 604 -25.79 -2.01 -8.07
N VAL A 605 -25.45 -1.05 -8.96
CA VAL A 605 -26.45 -0.29 -9.74
C VAL A 605 -27.32 -1.24 -10.58
N SER A 606 -26.68 -2.20 -11.24
CA SER A 606 -27.35 -3.22 -12.04
C SER A 606 -27.85 -4.42 -11.24
N GLU A 607 -27.25 -4.75 -10.10
CA GLU A 607 -27.68 -5.90 -9.29
C GLU A 607 -28.88 -5.53 -8.39
N PHE A 608 -28.88 -4.35 -7.77
CA PHE A 608 -30.10 -3.81 -7.13
C PHE A 608 -31.22 -3.54 -8.14
N ALA A 609 -30.94 -3.35 -9.42
CA ALA A 609 -31.99 -3.34 -10.45
C ALA A 609 -32.66 -4.73 -10.63
N VAL A 610 -31.98 -5.82 -10.30
CA VAL A 610 -32.59 -7.16 -10.19
C VAL A 610 -33.42 -7.25 -8.92
N TYR A 611 -32.89 -6.82 -7.76
CA TYR A 611 -33.59 -6.92 -6.49
C TYR A 611 -34.84 -6.01 -6.43
N PHE A 612 -34.77 -4.75 -6.88
CA PHE A 612 -35.91 -3.83 -6.92
C PHE A 612 -37.03 -4.32 -7.85
N ARG A 613 -36.72 -5.17 -8.84
CA ARG A 613 -37.72 -5.69 -9.78
C ARG A 613 -38.71 -6.63 -9.09
N SER A 614 -38.21 -7.53 -8.23
CA SER A 614 -39.03 -8.47 -7.47
C SER A 614 -39.74 -7.80 -6.29
N THR A 615 -39.21 -6.71 -5.74
CA THR A 615 -39.72 -6.07 -4.50
C THR A 615 -40.57 -4.81 -4.72
N GLU A 616 -40.16 -3.86 -5.56
CA GLU A 616 -40.89 -2.60 -5.81
C GLU A 616 -41.90 -2.72 -6.96
N PHE A 617 -41.70 -3.69 -7.86
CA PHE A 617 -42.40 -3.77 -9.14
C PHE A 617 -43.13 -5.10 -9.35
N GLY A 618 -43.91 -5.55 -8.36
CA GLY A 618 -44.63 -6.85 -8.36
C GLY A 618 -45.55 -7.14 -9.56
N ASN A 619 -45.87 -6.16 -10.40
CA ASN A 619 -46.55 -6.36 -11.69
C ASN A 619 -45.61 -6.80 -12.84
N ARG A 620 -44.29 -6.88 -12.60
CA ARG A 620 -43.22 -7.26 -13.53
C ARG A 620 -42.09 -8.05 -12.82
N PRO A 621 -42.38 -9.12 -12.04
CA PRO A 621 -41.43 -9.69 -11.08
C PRO A 621 -40.11 -10.21 -11.69
N TRP A 622 -40.08 -10.54 -12.99
CA TRP A 622 -38.92 -11.12 -13.67
C TRP A 622 -38.57 -10.35 -14.94
N PHE A 623 -37.27 -10.31 -15.29
CA PHE A 623 -36.82 -9.92 -16.63
C PHE A 623 -37.13 -11.04 -17.62
N LYS A 624 -37.27 -10.73 -18.91
CA LYS A 624 -37.30 -11.74 -19.98
C LYS A 624 -35.94 -12.44 -20.13
N SER A 625 -34.87 -11.69 -19.84
CA SER A 625 -33.50 -12.19 -19.74
C SER A 625 -32.63 -11.21 -18.93
N VAL A 626 -31.69 -11.75 -18.17
CA VAL A 626 -30.54 -11.01 -17.60
C VAL A 626 -29.29 -11.58 -18.25
N ILE A 627 -28.37 -10.72 -18.65
CA ILE A 627 -27.12 -11.08 -19.34
C ILE A 627 -25.96 -10.55 -18.51
N ASP A 628 -25.40 -11.42 -17.67
CA ASP A 628 -24.28 -11.16 -16.78
C ASP A 628 -22.93 -11.35 -17.52
N LEU A 629 -22.35 -10.25 -18.00
CA LEU A 629 -21.23 -10.30 -18.95
C LEU A 629 -19.94 -10.91 -18.36
N GLU A 630 -19.67 -10.78 -17.07
CA GLU A 630 -18.50 -11.38 -16.43
C GLU A 630 -18.63 -12.89 -16.14
N VAL A 631 -19.86 -13.42 -16.04
CA VAL A 631 -20.06 -14.88 -16.01
C VAL A 631 -19.74 -15.48 -17.39
N ILE A 632 -20.08 -14.77 -18.47
CA ILE A 632 -19.75 -15.16 -19.84
C ILE A 632 -18.24 -15.11 -20.10
N THR A 633 -17.46 -14.26 -19.41
CA THR A 633 -16.00 -14.26 -19.52
C THR A 633 -15.31 -15.28 -18.59
N LYS A 634 -15.80 -15.51 -17.35
CA LYS A 634 -15.32 -16.61 -16.49
C LYS A 634 -15.57 -17.98 -17.14
N SER A 635 -16.79 -18.25 -17.62
CA SER A 635 -17.13 -19.53 -18.29
C SER A 635 -16.34 -19.78 -19.57
N ARG A 636 -16.00 -18.74 -20.34
CA ARG A 636 -15.08 -18.85 -21.49
C ARG A 636 -13.64 -19.21 -21.12
N LYS A 637 -13.21 -18.97 -19.87
CA LYS A 637 -11.90 -19.43 -19.36
C LYS A 637 -11.95 -20.86 -18.80
N SER A 638 -13.07 -21.30 -18.21
CA SER A 638 -13.20 -22.66 -17.66
C SER A 638 -13.50 -23.71 -18.74
N LEU A 639 -14.28 -23.38 -19.79
CA LEU A 639 -14.56 -24.30 -20.91
C LEU A 639 -13.32 -24.64 -21.77
N SER A 640 -12.21 -23.94 -21.60
CA SER A 640 -10.90 -24.29 -22.17
C SER A 640 -10.08 -25.28 -21.32
N LEU A 641 -10.54 -25.68 -20.13
CA LEU A 641 -9.76 -26.42 -19.13
C LEU A 641 -10.24 -27.85 -18.80
N ILE A 642 -11.38 -28.31 -19.31
CA ILE A 642 -11.90 -29.67 -19.04
C ILE A 642 -12.23 -30.37 -20.36
N GLY A 643 -11.78 -31.62 -20.52
CA GLY A 643 -11.94 -32.40 -21.73
C GLY A 643 -12.66 -33.74 -21.56
N THR A 644 -13.45 -34.11 -22.58
CA THR A 644 -14.03 -35.44 -22.84
C THR A 644 -15.25 -35.84 -21.96
N PRO A 645 -16.07 -36.86 -22.33
CA PRO A 645 -16.98 -36.74 -23.48
C PRO A 645 -18.40 -37.30 -23.26
N ALA A 646 -19.39 -36.78 -23.99
CA ALA A 646 -20.72 -37.40 -24.17
C ALA A 646 -21.21 -37.23 -25.63
N GLN A 647 -22.14 -38.09 -26.08
CA GLN A 647 -22.51 -38.24 -27.50
C GLN A 647 -23.78 -37.47 -27.94
N PRO A 648 -24.04 -37.32 -29.26
CA PRO A 648 -24.70 -36.11 -29.80
C PRO A 648 -26.12 -36.33 -30.40
N PRO A 649 -26.80 -35.22 -30.76
CA PRO A 649 -27.78 -35.18 -31.84
C PRO A 649 -27.26 -34.43 -33.09
N SER A 650 -26.74 -35.21 -34.06
CA SER A 650 -26.92 -35.02 -35.51
C SER A 650 -26.99 -33.59 -36.14
N ALA A 651 -25.89 -32.83 -36.12
CA ALA A 651 -25.52 -31.95 -37.25
C ALA A 651 -24.02 -31.58 -37.19
N PRO A 652 -23.19 -31.90 -38.22
CA PRO A 652 -21.78 -31.53 -38.22
C PRO A 652 -21.58 -30.08 -38.64
N MET A 653 -21.88 -29.13 -37.75
CA MET A 653 -21.34 -27.78 -37.90
C MET A 653 -19.83 -27.85 -37.67
N LYS A 654 -19.06 -27.80 -38.75
CA LYS A 654 -17.60 -27.76 -38.70
C LYS A 654 -17.12 -26.53 -37.93
N CYS A 655 -16.80 -26.71 -36.65
CA CYS A 655 -15.78 -25.91 -36.01
C CYS A 655 -14.43 -26.32 -36.60
N GLU A 656 -14.10 -25.76 -37.76
CA GLU A 656 -12.71 -25.62 -38.15
C GLU A 656 -12.05 -24.75 -37.08
N ILE A 657 -11.25 -25.37 -36.21
CA ILE A 657 -10.32 -24.67 -35.34
C ILE A 657 -9.35 -23.97 -36.30
N GLN A 658 -9.64 -22.72 -36.64
CA GLN A 658 -8.64 -21.90 -37.29
C GLN A 658 -7.45 -21.82 -36.33
N PRO A 659 -6.24 -22.19 -36.78
CA PRO A 659 -5.06 -21.97 -35.96
C PRO A 659 -4.93 -20.48 -35.65
N LEU A 660 -4.20 -20.15 -34.58
CA LEU A 660 -3.71 -18.79 -34.38
C LEU A 660 -3.12 -18.26 -35.71
N PRO A 661 -3.39 -17.00 -36.11
CA PRO A 661 -3.07 -16.51 -37.44
C PRO A 661 -1.63 -16.83 -37.84
N ASP A 662 -1.42 -17.34 -39.05
CA ASP A 662 -0.10 -17.75 -39.52
C ASP A 662 0.85 -16.54 -39.63
N TYR A 663 1.62 -16.33 -38.57
CA TYR A 663 2.59 -15.24 -38.44
C TYR A 663 3.76 -15.34 -39.44
N SER A 664 3.89 -16.43 -40.21
CA SER A 664 4.88 -16.51 -41.31
C SER A 664 4.45 -15.71 -42.55
N GLY A 665 3.15 -15.46 -42.72
CA GLY A 665 2.59 -14.69 -43.84
C GLY A 665 2.55 -13.19 -43.58
N GLY A 666 3.62 -12.47 -43.92
CA GLY A 666 3.82 -11.03 -43.66
C GLY A 666 2.87 -10.03 -44.37
N LYS A 667 1.55 -10.16 -44.19
CA LYS A 667 0.50 -9.25 -44.68
C LYS A 667 -0.69 -9.13 -43.71
N THR A 668 -0.43 -8.81 -42.44
CA THR A 668 -1.50 -8.39 -41.52
C THR A 668 -2.03 -7.01 -41.89
N LYS A 669 -3.35 -6.81 -41.80
CA LYS A 669 -3.94 -5.45 -41.86
C LYS A 669 -3.80 -4.80 -40.48
N GLN A 670 -3.14 -3.65 -40.44
CA GLN A 670 -3.01 -2.80 -39.27
C GLN A 670 -4.41 -2.37 -38.78
N GLY A 671 -4.79 -2.67 -37.53
CA GLY A 671 -6.09 -2.22 -36.99
C GLY A 671 -6.83 -3.08 -35.95
N GLN A 672 -6.23 -4.12 -35.36
CA GLN A 672 -6.82 -4.82 -34.21
C GLN A 672 -5.84 -4.85 -33.03
N VAL A 673 -6.22 -4.15 -31.96
CA VAL A 673 -5.50 -4.10 -30.68
C VAL A 673 -6.36 -4.83 -29.65
N TYR A 674 -5.79 -5.79 -28.94
CA TYR A 674 -6.46 -6.48 -27.84
C TYR A 674 -6.25 -5.69 -26.54
N CYS A 675 -7.34 -5.29 -25.88
CA CYS A 675 -7.31 -4.43 -24.69
C CYS A 675 -7.44 -5.24 -23.40
N CYS A 676 -6.33 -5.41 -22.67
CA CYS A 676 -6.34 -5.77 -21.24
C CYS A 676 -5.36 -4.86 -20.47
N PRO A 677 -5.67 -4.45 -19.22
CA PRO A 677 -4.83 -3.51 -18.47
C PRO A 677 -3.47 -4.13 -18.07
N HIS A 678 -2.40 -3.39 -18.39
CA HIS A 678 -1.03 -3.91 -18.58
C HIS A 678 -0.19 -4.19 -17.31
N LEU A 679 -0.81 -4.53 -16.18
CA LEU A 679 -0.08 -4.87 -14.94
C LEU A 679 -0.31 -6.33 -14.51
N ASN A 680 -1.56 -6.81 -14.50
CA ASN A 680 -1.85 -8.22 -14.27
C ASN A 680 -1.61 -9.11 -15.50
N SER A 681 -1.26 -8.53 -16.67
CA SER A 681 -0.96 -9.29 -17.88
C SER A 681 0.31 -10.13 -17.76
N ASN A 682 1.38 -9.57 -17.21
CA ASN A 682 2.71 -10.16 -17.33
C ASN A 682 2.87 -11.35 -16.38
N SER A 683 2.51 -11.18 -15.11
CA SER A 683 2.49 -12.28 -14.14
C SER A 683 1.50 -13.39 -14.51
N ALA A 684 0.41 -13.09 -15.25
CA ALA A 684 -0.48 -14.11 -15.81
C ALA A 684 0.20 -14.92 -16.92
N VAL A 685 0.88 -14.28 -17.89
CA VAL A 685 1.64 -14.97 -18.95
C VAL A 685 2.81 -15.79 -18.37
N GLU A 686 3.43 -15.33 -17.28
CA GLU A 686 4.43 -16.12 -16.54
C GLU A 686 3.81 -17.30 -15.76
N ARG A 687 2.60 -17.17 -15.20
CA ARG A 687 1.87 -18.28 -14.57
C ARG A 687 1.42 -19.31 -15.60
N GLU A 688 0.95 -18.87 -16.76
CA GLU A 688 0.65 -19.74 -17.90
C GLU A 688 1.91 -20.50 -18.36
N ALA A 689 3.05 -19.81 -18.47
CA ALA A 689 4.33 -20.46 -18.79
C ALA A 689 4.76 -21.52 -17.75
N ALA A 690 4.46 -21.28 -16.46
CA ALA A 690 4.69 -22.22 -15.38
C ALA A 690 3.78 -23.45 -15.49
N GLN A 691 2.49 -23.25 -15.77
CA GLN A 691 1.47 -24.30 -15.93
C GLN A 691 1.77 -25.17 -17.17
N LEU A 692 2.09 -24.54 -18.30
CA LEU A 692 2.54 -25.18 -19.54
C LEU A 692 3.93 -25.83 -19.43
N LYS A 693 4.66 -25.56 -18.34
CA LYS A 693 6.03 -26.06 -18.08
C LYS A 693 6.95 -25.82 -19.27
N ILE A 694 6.96 -24.58 -19.80
CA ILE A 694 7.68 -24.24 -21.03
C ILE A 694 9.15 -24.63 -20.90
N GLY A 695 9.56 -25.62 -21.70
CA GLY A 695 10.93 -26.13 -21.78
C GLY A 695 11.81 -25.30 -22.72
N LYS A 696 13.00 -25.83 -23.06
CA LYS A 696 13.98 -25.13 -23.90
C LYS A 696 13.42 -24.70 -25.28
N PRO A 697 13.97 -23.61 -25.86
CA PRO A 697 13.60 -23.15 -27.20
C PRO A 697 13.89 -24.21 -28.27
N LYS A 698 13.02 -24.28 -29.27
CA LYS A 698 13.02 -25.26 -30.36
C LYS A 698 13.88 -24.83 -31.55
N THR A 699 14.06 -23.52 -31.76
CA THR A 699 14.64 -22.95 -32.99
C THR A 699 16.07 -22.43 -32.84
N GLY A 700 16.68 -22.57 -31.66
CA GLY A 700 18.08 -22.22 -31.41
C GLY A 700 18.38 -22.13 -29.91
N LYS A 701 19.65 -22.31 -29.53
CA LYS A 701 20.09 -22.25 -28.13
C LYS A 701 20.02 -20.84 -27.54
N GLY A 702 19.85 -20.75 -26.22
CA GLY A 702 20.14 -19.55 -25.43
C GLY A 702 21.36 -19.74 -24.53
N ALA A 703 22.04 -18.65 -24.21
CA ALA A 703 23.13 -18.62 -23.22
C ALA A 703 22.90 -17.54 -22.16
N ILE A 704 23.23 -17.84 -20.91
CA ILE A 704 23.30 -16.84 -19.83
C ILE A 704 24.74 -16.33 -19.78
N VAL A 705 24.92 -15.02 -19.96
CA VAL A 705 26.23 -14.39 -20.08
C VAL A 705 26.48 -13.52 -18.85
N ILE A 706 27.49 -13.91 -18.07
CA ILE A 706 27.89 -13.23 -16.84
C ILE A 706 29.21 -12.51 -17.08
N LEU A 707 29.20 -11.18 -17.00
CA LEU A 707 30.41 -10.36 -17.13
C LEU A 707 31.03 -10.11 -15.76
N SER A 708 32.23 -10.66 -15.53
CA SER A 708 32.95 -10.59 -14.26
C SER A 708 34.34 -9.97 -14.42
N GLN A 709 34.79 -9.29 -13.37
CA GLN A 709 36.17 -8.86 -13.20
C GLN A 709 36.63 -9.25 -11.79
N ASN A 710 37.84 -9.76 -11.65
CA ASN A 710 38.44 -10.19 -10.38
C ASN A 710 39.43 -9.15 -9.83
N LYS A 711 39.83 -8.16 -10.65
CA LYS A 711 40.86 -7.18 -10.29
C LYS A 711 40.41 -6.18 -9.21
N GLY A 712 40.99 -6.31 -8.02
CA GLY A 712 41.35 -5.19 -7.12
C GLY A 712 40.23 -4.43 -6.40
N TYR A 713 38.95 -4.64 -6.75
CA TYR A 713 37.84 -3.90 -6.16
C TYR A 713 37.20 -4.66 -4.99
N GLU A 714 37.83 -4.60 -3.81
CA GLU A 714 37.22 -5.01 -2.55
C GLU A 714 36.16 -3.97 -2.10
N THR A 715 34.92 -4.14 -2.56
CA THR A 715 33.80 -3.32 -2.10
C THR A 715 33.37 -3.73 -0.69
N SER A 716 34.09 -3.23 0.31
CA SER A 716 33.71 -3.30 1.74
C SER A 716 33.40 -4.73 2.22
N GLY A 717 34.44 -5.58 2.24
CA GLY A 717 34.35 -6.93 2.81
C GLY A 717 33.76 -8.01 1.89
N ARG A 718 33.62 -7.73 0.59
CA ARG A 718 33.32 -8.74 -0.44
C ARG A 718 34.33 -8.62 -1.58
N THR A 719 34.89 -9.74 -2.03
CA THR A 719 35.58 -9.78 -3.34
C THR A 719 34.53 -9.91 -4.45
N ARG A 720 34.89 -9.54 -5.68
CA ARG A 720 34.01 -9.82 -6.83
C ARG A 720 33.87 -11.32 -7.10
N LEU A 721 34.86 -12.14 -6.72
CA LEU A 721 34.77 -13.59 -6.80
C LEU A 721 33.69 -14.17 -5.86
N ASP A 722 33.55 -13.62 -4.64
CA ASP A 722 32.47 -14.00 -3.71
C ASP A 722 31.08 -13.64 -4.25
N MET A 723 30.99 -12.49 -4.94
CA MET A 723 29.75 -12.04 -5.59
C MET A 723 29.41 -12.96 -6.77
N LEU A 724 30.35 -13.23 -7.68
CA LEU A 724 30.18 -14.18 -8.77
C LEU A 724 29.80 -15.59 -8.28
N GLY A 725 30.45 -16.07 -7.22
CA GLY A 725 30.15 -17.36 -6.59
C GLY A 725 28.71 -17.43 -6.05
N ASN A 726 28.22 -16.36 -5.41
CA ASN A 726 26.84 -16.27 -4.94
C ASN A 726 25.82 -16.09 -6.07
N THR A 727 26.14 -15.28 -7.08
CA THR A 727 25.38 -15.12 -8.33
C THR A 727 25.16 -16.46 -9.01
N ILE A 728 26.21 -17.28 -9.17
CA ILE A 728 26.10 -18.64 -9.74
C ILE A 728 25.36 -19.60 -8.78
N ARG A 729 25.62 -19.56 -7.47
CA ARG A 729 24.91 -20.38 -6.45
C ARG A 729 23.39 -20.18 -6.52
N LEU A 730 22.97 -18.92 -6.55
CA LEU A 730 21.55 -18.53 -6.58
C LEU A 730 20.91 -18.79 -7.95
N LEU A 731 21.63 -18.52 -9.04
CA LEU A 731 21.21 -18.88 -10.40
C LEU A 731 20.95 -20.38 -10.55
N TYR A 732 21.81 -21.25 -10.00
CA TYR A 732 21.58 -22.70 -10.01
C TYR A 732 20.36 -23.09 -9.18
N LYS A 733 20.35 -22.74 -7.88
CA LYS A 733 19.24 -23.02 -6.93
C LYS A 733 17.87 -22.66 -7.51
N ASN A 734 17.75 -21.45 -8.06
CA ASN A 734 16.47 -20.88 -8.46
C ASN A 734 16.15 -21.07 -9.96
N TYR A 735 17.10 -21.45 -10.81
CA TYR A 735 16.87 -21.70 -12.25
C TYR A 735 17.67 -22.89 -12.79
N ASN A 736 18.99 -22.79 -12.86
CA ASN A 736 19.77 -23.62 -13.79
C ASN A 736 19.96 -25.07 -13.35
N ASP A 737 19.72 -25.41 -12.07
CA ASP A 737 19.69 -26.82 -11.64
C ASP A 737 18.60 -27.64 -12.36
N ARG A 738 17.50 -26.98 -12.77
CA ARG A 738 16.41 -27.60 -13.53
C ARG A 738 16.58 -27.41 -15.04
N GLN A 739 17.01 -26.22 -15.46
CA GLN A 739 16.97 -25.81 -16.87
C GLN A 739 18.23 -26.20 -17.68
N LYS A 740 19.40 -26.31 -17.03
CA LYS A 740 20.65 -26.75 -17.66
C LYS A 740 21.01 -25.96 -18.93
N ASP A 741 20.78 -24.65 -18.92
CA ASP A 741 21.16 -23.75 -20.03
C ASP A 741 22.65 -23.38 -19.93
N ASP A 742 23.25 -23.13 -21.10
CA ASP A 742 24.67 -22.83 -21.23
C ASP A 742 24.99 -21.49 -20.54
N ILE A 743 26.00 -21.47 -19.65
CA ILE A 743 26.46 -20.28 -18.94
C ILE A 743 27.86 -19.91 -19.46
N ILE A 744 28.07 -18.62 -19.73
CA ILE A 744 29.34 -18.10 -20.23
C ILE A 744 29.80 -16.97 -19.31
N VAL A 745 30.84 -17.24 -18.52
CA VAL A 745 31.49 -16.23 -17.69
C VAL A 745 32.55 -15.52 -18.54
N LEU A 746 32.32 -14.25 -18.84
CA LEU A 746 33.25 -13.37 -19.52
C LEU A 746 34.25 -12.81 -18.50
N HIS A 747 35.53 -12.74 -18.87
CA HIS A 747 36.58 -12.21 -18.01
C HIS A 747 37.71 -11.54 -18.80
N THR A 748 38.50 -10.69 -18.13
CA THR A 748 39.61 -9.93 -18.74
C THR A 748 40.96 -10.66 -18.67
N GLY A 749 40.93 -11.98 -18.52
CA GLY A 749 42.11 -12.81 -18.23
C GLY A 749 42.48 -12.87 -16.74
N ASP A 750 41.59 -12.41 -15.86
CA ASP A 750 41.78 -12.27 -14.41
C ASP A 750 41.08 -13.33 -13.55
N LEU A 751 40.50 -14.35 -14.20
CA LEU A 751 40.14 -15.63 -13.60
C LEU A 751 41.13 -16.67 -14.13
N ASP A 752 41.95 -17.23 -13.25
CA ASP A 752 42.88 -18.33 -13.57
C ASP A 752 42.16 -19.68 -13.71
N GLU A 753 42.88 -20.70 -14.18
CA GLU A 753 42.31 -22.04 -14.45
C GLU A 753 41.80 -22.74 -13.18
N GLU A 754 42.38 -22.47 -12.01
CA GLU A 754 41.94 -23.01 -10.73
C GLU A 754 40.61 -22.37 -10.29
N THR A 755 40.52 -21.05 -10.35
CA THR A 755 39.31 -20.27 -10.09
C THR A 755 38.17 -20.67 -11.05
N GLN A 756 38.48 -20.80 -12.35
CA GLN A 756 37.52 -21.26 -13.36
C GLN A 756 37.00 -22.67 -13.04
N LYS A 757 37.89 -23.60 -12.68
CA LYS A 757 37.56 -24.99 -12.30
C LYS A 757 36.77 -25.08 -11.00
N ALA A 758 37.01 -24.19 -10.03
CA ALA A 758 36.25 -24.12 -8.79
C ALA A 758 34.81 -23.63 -9.03
N LEU A 759 34.62 -22.61 -9.86
CA LEU A 759 33.30 -22.06 -10.19
C LEU A 759 32.44 -23.03 -11.03
N SER A 760 33.05 -23.79 -11.95
CA SER A 760 32.41 -24.80 -12.79
C SER A 760 32.35 -26.21 -12.18
N ALA A 761 32.79 -26.40 -10.93
CA ALA A 761 32.81 -27.70 -10.27
C ALA A 761 31.39 -28.33 -10.22
N GLY A 762 31.23 -29.48 -10.88
CA GLY A 762 29.94 -30.18 -10.99
C GLY A 762 28.90 -29.52 -11.91
N ARG A 763 29.30 -28.50 -12.68
CA ARG A 763 28.42 -27.64 -13.49
C ARG A 763 28.93 -27.55 -14.93
N PRO A 764 28.77 -28.60 -15.75
CA PRO A 764 29.34 -28.68 -17.09
C PRO A 764 28.74 -27.67 -18.08
N GLU A 765 27.66 -26.98 -17.70
CA GLU A 765 27.06 -25.90 -18.47
C GLU A 765 27.86 -24.59 -18.37
N ILE A 766 28.75 -24.45 -17.37
CA ILE A 766 29.59 -23.26 -17.18
C ILE A 766 30.85 -23.35 -18.06
N SER A 767 31.00 -22.34 -18.93
CA SER A 767 32.17 -22.09 -19.75
C SER A 767 32.73 -20.69 -19.51
N PHE A 768 33.99 -20.46 -19.89
CA PHE A 768 34.66 -19.17 -19.71
C PHE A 768 35.09 -18.57 -21.06
N LEU A 769 34.98 -17.25 -21.20
CA LEU A 769 35.40 -16.51 -22.39
C LEU A 769 36.33 -15.35 -22.02
N HIS A 770 37.62 -15.54 -22.25
CA HIS A 770 38.63 -14.50 -22.11
C HIS A 770 38.47 -13.47 -23.24
N MET A 771 38.12 -12.23 -22.88
CA MET A 771 37.92 -11.11 -23.80
C MET A 771 39.26 -10.56 -24.32
N LYS A 772 39.97 -11.31 -25.19
CA LYS A 772 41.27 -10.90 -25.75
C LYS A 772 41.11 -9.92 -26.93
N GLY A 773 41.87 -8.83 -26.89
CA GLY A 773 42.40 -8.14 -28.07
C GLY A 773 41.46 -7.29 -28.95
N GLU A 774 40.15 -7.50 -28.93
CA GLU A 774 39.22 -6.80 -29.85
C GLU A 774 38.85 -5.36 -29.45
N ASN A 775 39.22 -4.93 -28.24
CA ASN A 775 38.97 -3.58 -27.73
C ASN A 775 39.95 -2.55 -28.33
N ARG A 776 39.94 -2.40 -29.67
CA ARG A 776 40.53 -1.23 -30.33
C ARG A 776 39.76 0.01 -29.90
N HIS A 777 40.50 1.04 -29.45
CA HIS A 777 39.92 2.34 -29.19
C HIS A 777 39.46 2.94 -30.54
N PRO A 778 38.19 3.37 -30.73
CA PRO A 778 37.71 3.81 -32.04
C PRO A 778 38.43 5.03 -32.63
N ALA A 779 39.12 5.81 -31.77
CA ALA A 779 40.02 6.88 -32.19
C ALA A 779 41.36 6.81 -31.45
N ASP A 780 42.44 6.64 -32.22
CA ASP A 780 43.82 6.93 -31.83
C ASP A 780 43.98 8.45 -31.67
N GLY A 781 43.64 8.97 -30.49
CA GLY A 781 43.67 10.41 -30.22
C GLY A 781 42.82 10.88 -29.03
N ILE A 782 41.85 10.08 -28.59
CA ILE A 782 41.21 10.28 -27.29
C ILE A 782 42.22 9.85 -26.22
N GLY A 783 42.95 10.82 -25.67
CA GLY A 783 44.05 10.56 -24.74
C GLY A 783 43.60 9.88 -23.45
N ALA A 784 44.47 9.04 -22.89
CA ALA A 784 44.27 8.34 -21.61
C ALA A 784 44.23 9.27 -20.36
N THR A 785 44.10 10.58 -20.57
CA THR A 785 44.07 11.65 -19.57
C THR A 785 42.64 12.08 -19.20
N GLY A 786 41.62 11.31 -19.59
CA GLY A 786 40.23 11.58 -19.22
C GLY A 786 40.02 11.45 -17.71
N THR A 787 39.90 12.59 -17.01
CA THR A 787 39.83 12.73 -15.54
C THR A 787 38.53 12.25 -14.89
N GLY A 788 37.85 11.27 -15.49
CA GLY A 788 36.66 10.64 -14.93
C GLY A 788 36.99 9.68 -13.78
N LEU A 789 36.02 9.45 -12.89
CA LEU A 789 36.12 8.54 -11.74
C LEU A 789 36.14 7.04 -12.11
N GLU A 790 36.08 6.71 -13.41
CA GLU A 790 35.87 5.35 -13.91
C GLU A 790 36.86 4.97 -15.02
N ASP A 791 37.44 3.78 -14.87
CA ASP A 791 38.52 3.23 -15.69
C ASP A 791 38.10 3.01 -17.16
N VAL A 792 39.09 3.12 -18.06
CA VAL A 792 39.02 2.67 -19.46
C VAL A 792 38.57 1.21 -19.54
N GLU A 793 38.96 0.34 -18.60
CA GLU A 793 38.49 -1.05 -18.55
C GLU A 793 36.98 -1.17 -18.30
N TYR A 794 36.36 -0.25 -17.56
CA TYR A 794 34.89 -0.23 -17.38
C TYR A 794 34.18 0.28 -18.64
N ARG A 795 34.77 1.26 -19.34
CA ARG A 795 34.26 1.74 -20.64
C ARG A 795 34.35 0.69 -21.75
N LYS A 796 35.42 -0.13 -21.74
CA LYS A 796 35.54 -1.34 -22.57
C LYS A 796 34.45 -2.36 -22.25
N VAL A 797 34.14 -2.57 -20.96
CA VAL A 797 33.01 -3.41 -20.52
C VAL A 797 31.67 -2.90 -21.09
N MET A 798 31.40 -1.60 -21.01
CA MET A 798 30.20 -0.99 -21.62
C MET A 798 30.15 -1.23 -23.13
N GLN A 799 31.24 -0.89 -23.86
CA GLN A 799 31.33 -1.10 -25.31
C GLN A 799 31.08 -2.57 -25.69
N TRP A 800 31.69 -3.49 -24.96
CA TRP A 800 31.56 -4.92 -25.24
C TRP A 800 30.13 -5.40 -25.01
N TYR A 801 29.52 -5.09 -23.87
CA TYR A 801 28.18 -5.56 -23.51
C TYR A 801 27.06 -4.89 -24.33
N ALA A 802 27.24 -3.62 -24.71
CA ALA A 802 26.31 -2.89 -25.57
C ALA A 802 26.30 -3.39 -27.02
N ILE A 803 27.48 -3.60 -27.60
CA ILE A 803 27.66 -3.71 -29.06
C ILE A 803 28.27 -5.06 -29.48
N ARG A 804 29.27 -5.56 -28.75
CA ARG A 804 30.07 -6.74 -29.15
C ARG A 804 29.48 -8.08 -28.68
N LEU A 805 28.61 -8.06 -27.67
CA LEU A 805 27.87 -9.22 -27.20
C LEU A 805 27.14 -9.96 -28.32
N TRP A 806 26.37 -9.24 -29.15
CA TRP A 806 25.51 -9.82 -30.18
C TRP A 806 26.29 -10.61 -31.24
N PRO A 807 27.31 -10.06 -31.92
CA PRO A 807 28.12 -10.85 -32.86
C PRO A 807 28.92 -11.96 -32.17
N ALA A 808 29.42 -11.75 -30.95
CA ALA A 808 30.18 -12.76 -30.20
C ALA A 808 29.32 -13.99 -29.83
N MET A 809 28.05 -13.78 -29.45
CA MET A 809 27.12 -14.88 -29.16
C MET A 809 26.59 -15.53 -30.44
N LYS A 810 26.34 -14.76 -31.51
CA LYS A 810 25.98 -15.30 -32.83
C LYS A 810 27.08 -16.20 -33.40
N ALA A 811 28.34 -15.79 -33.29
CA ALA A 811 29.51 -16.58 -33.71
C ALA A 811 29.67 -17.90 -32.91
N LYS A 812 29.07 -18.01 -31.72
CA LYS A 812 29.01 -19.24 -30.92
C LYS A 812 27.76 -20.10 -31.21
N GLY A 813 26.89 -19.70 -32.14
CA GLY A 813 25.70 -20.45 -32.51
C GLY A 813 24.50 -20.27 -31.58
N TYR A 814 24.49 -19.23 -30.73
CA TYR A 814 23.34 -18.89 -29.92
C TYR A 814 22.35 -18.01 -30.69
N LYS A 815 21.05 -18.24 -30.43
CA LYS A 815 19.92 -17.44 -30.92
C LYS A 815 19.41 -16.46 -29.87
N TRP A 816 19.56 -16.80 -28.58
CA TRP A 816 19.17 -15.96 -27.45
C TRP A 816 20.35 -15.68 -26.53
N VAL A 817 20.36 -14.52 -25.89
CA VAL A 817 21.29 -14.19 -24.80
C VAL A 817 20.55 -13.59 -23.62
N CYS A 818 20.82 -14.10 -22.42
CA CYS A 818 20.41 -13.49 -21.15
C CYS A 818 21.63 -12.80 -20.54
N GLY A 819 21.62 -11.46 -20.46
CA GLY A 819 22.65 -10.74 -19.71
C GLY A 819 22.37 -10.80 -18.21
N PHE A 820 23.38 -11.14 -17.41
CA PHE A 820 23.24 -11.32 -15.96
C PHE A 820 24.50 -10.81 -15.23
N GLY A 821 24.41 -9.75 -14.43
CA GLY A 821 25.60 -9.14 -13.79
C GLY A 821 26.26 -10.05 -12.74
N ASP A 822 27.57 -9.90 -12.50
CA ASP A 822 28.36 -10.66 -11.50
C ASP A 822 27.84 -10.54 -10.05
N SER A 823 26.99 -9.56 -9.79
CA SER A 823 26.35 -9.23 -8.51
C SER A 823 24.80 -9.26 -8.59
N SER A 824 24.27 -10.06 -9.53
CA SER A 824 22.83 -10.32 -9.74
C SER A 824 22.36 -11.61 -9.05
N TYR A 825 21.18 -11.56 -8.44
CA TYR A 825 20.67 -12.63 -7.58
C TYR A 825 19.25 -13.00 -7.99
N LEU A 826 19.06 -14.21 -8.54
CA LEU A 826 17.74 -14.84 -8.60
C LEU A 826 17.43 -15.39 -7.21
N LEU A 827 16.41 -14.86 -6.55
CA LEU A 827 16.14 -15.15 -5.13
C LEU A 827 15.01 -16.15 -4.95
N SER A 828 14.04 -16.21 -5.87
CA SER A 828 12.98 -17.21 -5.88
C SER A 828 12.94 -18.08 -7.14
N PRO A 829 12.32 -19.27 -7.09
CA PRO A 829 12.36 -20.22 -8.20
C PRO A 829 11.62 -19.72 -9.44
N ILE A 830 12.26 -19.86 -10.61
CA ILE A 830 11.60 -19.71 -11.91
C ILE A 830 11.15 -21.10 -12.39
N PRO A 831 9.85 -21.34 -12.63
CA PRO A 831 9.31 -22.67 -12.93
C PRO A 831 9.40 -23.08 -14.42
N TYR A 832 9.72 -22.14 -15.32
CA TYR A 832 9.82 -22.34 -16.78
C TYR A 832 11.22 -22.01 -17.31
N ASN A 833 11.51 -22.36 -18.57
CA ASN A 833 12.74 -21.98 -19.26
C ASN A 833 12.63 -20.55 -19.81
N LEU A 834 13.60 -19.69 -19.49
CA LEU A 834 13.57 -18.28 -19.86
C LEU A 834 13.69 -18.06 -21.37
N PHE A 835 14.50 -18.85 -22.08
CA PHE A 835 14.64 -18.73 -23.53
C PHE A 835 13.46 -19.35 -24.29
N GLY A 836 12.91 -20.45 -23.76
CA GLY A 836 11.70 -21.07 -24.27
C GLY A 836 10.47 -20.17 -24.13
N PHE A 837 10.37 -19.43 -23.01
CA PHE A 837 9.37 -18.39 -22.79
C PHE A 837 9.42 -17.31 -23.89
N MET A 838 10.60 -16.76 -24.15
CA MET A 838 10.79 -15.73 -25.17
C MET A 838 10.42 -16.21 -26.58
N GLU A 839 10.80 -17.44 -26.93
CA GLU A 839 10.44 -18.06 -28.22
C GLU A 839 8.93 -18.34 -28.32
N HIS A 840 8.31 -18.87 -27.27
CA HIS A 840 6.91 -19.30 -27.26
C HIS A 840 5.94 -18.12 -27.48
N TYR A 841 6.20 -16.99 -26.82
CA TYR A 841 5.37 -15.78 -26.93
C TYR A 841 5.88 -14.76 -27.96
N GLY A 842 6.99 -15.04 -28.65
CA GLY A 842 7.49 -14.22 -29.76
C GLY A 842 8.12 -12.87 -29.34
N TYR A 843 8.65 -12.78 -28.12
CA TYR A 843 9.32 -11.58 -27.61
C TYR A 843 10.74 -11.45 -28.13
N ASP A 844 11.14 -10.26 -28.61
CA ASP A 844 12.49 -10.01 -29.12
C ASP A 844 13.42 -9.45 -28.02
N TYR A 845 12.87 -8.84 -26.96
CA TYR A 845 13.62 -8.34 -25.81
C TYR A 845 12.80 -8.46 -24.52
N SER A 846 13.47 -8.63 -23.38
CA SER A 846 12.83 -8.59 -22.06
C SER A 846 13.78 -8.11 -20.96
N TYR A 847 13.20 -7.66 -19.86
CA TYR A 847 13.92 -7.11 -18.71
C TYR A 847 13.22 -7.42 -17.38
N ARG A 848 13.93 -7.18 -16.27
CA ARG A 848 13.38 -7.32 -14.91
C ARG A 848 13.11 -6.01 -14.20
N ASN A 849 14.01 -5.03 -14.33
CA ASN A 849 13.91 -3.76 -13.60
C ASN A 849 14.00 -2.58 -14.57
N ILE A 850 13.42 -1.45 -14.17
CA ILE A 850 13.60 -0.14 -14.82
C ILE A 850 14.52 0.69 -13.94
N ALA A 851 15.44 1.44 -14.55
CA ALA A 851 16.31 2.38 -13.86
C ALA A 851 16.12 3.81 -14.39
N ARG A 852 16.70 4.76 -13.66
CA ARG A 852 16.90 6.14 -14.10
C ARG A 852 18.30 6.26 -14.69
N GLY A 853 18.38 6.61 -15.97
CA GLY A 853 19.63 6.96 -16.64
C GLY A 853 19.75 8.46 -16.77
N THR A 854 20.83 9.04 -16.25
CA THR A 854 21.15 10.43 -16.58
C THR A 854 21.54 10.53 -18.06
N GLY A 855 22.62 9.86 -18.47
CA GLY A 855 23.23 10.05 -19.81
C GLY A 855 23.80 11.45 -20.05
N LEU A 856 23.66 12.33 -19.05
CA LEU A 856 24.12 13.70 -19.02
C LEU A 856 25.61 13.71 -18.66
N THR A 857 26.46 14.25 -19.53
CA THR A 857 27.57 15.04 -18.99
C THR A 857 26.98 16.34 -18.46
N TRP A 858 27.33 16.73 -17.23
CA TRP A 858 26.76 17.89 -16.54
C TRP A 858 26.81 19.19 -17.37
N ASP A 859 27.81 19.31 -18.24
CA ASP A 859 28.05 20.47 -19.11
C ASP A 859 27.12 20.55 -20.35
N ASP A 860 26.51 19.43 -20.75
CA ASP A 860 25.51 19.39 -21.84
C ASP A 860 24.46 18.28 -21.57
N PRO A 861 23.40 18.60 -20.81
CA PRO A 861 22.33 17.67 -20.46
C PRO A 861 21.31 17.41 -21.58
N ASP A 862 21.53 17.93 -22.79
CA ASP A 862 20.76 17.52 -23.98
C ASP A 862 21.64 16.74 -24.99
N SER A 863 22.95 16.60 -24.76
CA SER A 863 23.88 15.90 -25.68
C SER A 863 23.40 14.50 -26.11
N TYR A 864 22.88 13.69 -25.18
CA TYR A 864 22.36 12.35 -25.48
C TYR A 864 21.06 12.42 -26.30
N THR A 865 20.06 13.18 -25.84
CA THR A 865 18.79 13.36 -26.56
C THR A 865 19.01 13.97 -27.95
N ARG A 866 19.96 14.90 -28.10
CA ARG A 866 20.33 15.51 -29.38
C ARG A 866 20.89 14.48 -30.37
N PHE A 867 21.87 13.68 -29.96
CA PHE A 867 22.39 12.59 -30.79
C PHE A 867 21.28 11.63 -31.25
N LEU A 868 20.35 11.27 -30.36
CA LEU A 868 19.20 10.43 -30.71
C LEU A 868 18.24 11.10 -31.70
N ARG A 869 17.97 12.40 -31.55
CA ARG A 869 17.19 13.19 -32.52
C ARG A 869 17.88 13.27 -33.87
N ASP A 870 19.17 13.54 -33.89
CA ASP A 870 19.97 13.73 -35.11
C ASP A 870 20.13 12.41 -35.86
N TYR A 871 20.39 11.30 -35.16
CA TYR A 871 20.38 9.95 -35.73
C TYR A 871 19.00 9.59 -36.30
N SER A 872 17.93 9.76 -35.52
CA SER A 872 16.57 9.45 -35.96
C SER A 872 16.16 10.28 -37.18
N THR A 873 16.50 11.57 -37.20
CA THR A 873 16.23 12.47 -38.33
C THR A 873 17.01 12.05 -39.58
N THR A 874 18.29 11.70 -39.44
CA THR A 874 19.20 11.40 -40.56
C THR A 874 18.99 10.00 -41.15
N TYR A 875 18.78 8.98 -40.30
CA TYR A 875 18.80 7.57 -40.71
C TYR A 875 17.46 6.84 -40.53
N MET A 876 16.51 7.40 -39.77
CA MET A 876 15.21 6.77 -39.50
C MET A 876 14.02 7.60 -40.02
N ASN A 877 14.26 8.64 -40.82
CA ASN A 877 13.26 9.60 -41.31
C ASN A 877 12.39 10.21 -40.18
N GLY A 878 13.00 10.48 -39.03
CA GLY A 878 12.33 11.05 -37.85
C GLY A 878 11.50 10.05 -37.03
N LYS A 879 11.59 8.74 -37.30
CA LYS A 879 10.97 7.71 -36.46
C LYS A 879 11.74 7.54 -35.15
N THR A 880 11.02 7.49 -34.03
CA THR A 880 11.57 7.37 -32.66
C THR A 880 11.26 6.03 -32.00
N GLY A 881 10.74 5.05 -32.75
CA GLY A 881 10.07 3.89 -32.18
C GLY A 881 9.02 4.34 -31.15
N TRP A 882 9.09 3.81 -29.93
CA TRP A 882 8.24 4.19 -28.80
C TRP A 882 8.94 5.03 -27.72
N MET A 883 10.13 5.60 -28.00
CA MET A 883 10.84 6.53 -27.09
C MET A 883 9.99 7.71 -26.63
N LEU A 884 9.08 8.20 -27.48
CA LEU A 884 8.20 9.32 -27.14
C LEU A 884 7.12 8.95 -26.11
N ASP A 885 7.01 7.70 -25.66
CA ASP A 885 5.96 7.33 -24.71
C ASP A 885 6.08 8.02 -23.35
N ALA A 886 7.30 8.33 -22.91
CA ALA A 886 7.57 9.09 -21.69
C ALA A 886 7.36 10.61 -21.84
N CYS A 887 7.11 11.09 -23.06
CA CYS A 887 7.13 12.52 -23.38
C CYS A 887 5.73 13.14 -23.32
N LYS A 888 5.64 14.40 -22.84
CA LYS A 888 4.36 15.12 -22.69
C LYS A 888 3.74 15.47 -24.04
N LYS A 889 4.56 15.91 -25.00
CA LYS A 889 4.27 15.97 -26.44
C LYS A 889 4.89 14.79 -27.15
N LYS A 890 4.22 14.28 -28.19
CA LYS A 890 4.62 13.07 -28.93
C LYS A 890 4.54 13.25 -30.45
N ASP A 891 4.56 14.50 -30.91
CA ASP A 891 4.20 14.88 -32.28
C ASP A 891 5.34 14.60 -33.29
N SER A 892 6.60 14.66 -32.84
CA SER A 892 7.77 14.50 -33.69
C SER A 892 9.03 14.07 -32.93
N VAL A 893 10.07 13.68 -33.66
CA VAL A 893 11.43 13.50 -33.12
C VAL A 893 11.96 14.74 -32.37
N LYS A 894 11.51 15.96 -32.70
CA LYS A 894 11.96 17.20 -32.02
C LYS A 894 11.50 17.25 -30.57
N ASP A 895 10.42 16.55 -30.25
CA ASP A 895 9.85 16.45 -28.91
C ASP A 895 10.65 15.50 -28.00
N LEU A 896 11.60 14.72 -28.54
CA LEU A 896 12.56 13.91 -27.77
C LEU A 896 13.66 14.80 -27.15
N ASN A 897 13.31 15.55 -26.10
CA ASN A 897 14.19 16.46 -25.38
C ASN A 897 13.90 16.48 -23.88
N ARG A 898 14.86 16.92 -23.05
CA ARG A 898 14.77 16.86 -21.59
C ARG A 898 13.61 17.67 -20.99
N GLU A 899 13.24 18.79 -21.60
CA GLU A 899 12.15 19.64 -21.12
C GLU A 899 10.77 18.97 -21.27
N ASN A 900 10.60 18.20 -22.34
CA ASN A 900 9.34 17.55 -22.70
C ASN A 900 9.22 16.10 -22.19
N CYS A 901 10.35 15.37 -22.11
CA CYS A 901 10.40 13.96 -21.69
C CYS A 901 10.92 13.75 -20.26
N GLY A 902 11.45 14.80 -19.61
CA GLY A 902 12.15 14.65 -18.34
C GLY A 902 13.51 13.97 -18.52
N GLU A 903 13.87 13.10 -17.60
CA GLU A 903 15.12 12.33 -17.64
C GLU A 903 14.87 10.92 -18.19
N PHE A 904 15.92 10.25 -18.67
CA PHE A 904 15.76 9.00 -19.39
C PHE A 904 15.53 7.81 -18.46
N TYR A 905 14.51 6.99 -18.79
CA TYR A 905 14.21 5.73 -18.10
C TYR A 905 14.31 4.57 -19.09
N GLY A 906 14.93 3.48 -18.63
CA GLY A 906 15.31 2.36 -19.46
C GLY A 906 15.44 1.05 -18.67
N PHE A 907 15.81 -0.02 -19.37
CA PHE A 907 15.80 -1.39 -18.85
C PHE A 907 17.13 -1.68 -18.16
N TYR A 908 17.10 -1.88 -16.84
CA TYR A 908 18.29 -2.08 -16.03
C TYR A 908 18.91 -3.46 -16.34
N ASN A 909 19.88 -3.43 -17.25
CA ASN A 909 20.42 -4.56 -18.00
C ASN A 909 21.41 -5.45 -17.21
N THR A 910 21.45 -5.29 -15.89
CA THR A 910 21.95 -6.30 -14.95
C THR A 910 21.10 -7.58 -15.02
N PHE A 911 19.86 -7.47 -15.51
CA PHE A 911 19.08 -8.57 -16.09
C PHE A 911 18.37 -8.13 -17.38
N PHE A 912 18.63 -8.84 -18.49
CA PHE A 912 17.81 -8.77 -19.70
C PHE A 912 17.88 -10.08 -20.49
N ILE A 913 16.97 -10.29 -21.45
CA ILE A 913 17.09 -11.33 -22.49
C ILE A 913 16.81 -10.72 -23.86
N GLY A 914 17.67 -10.95 -24.85
CA GLY A 914 17.50 -10.46 -26.23
C GLY A 914 17.62 -11.56 -27.29
N HIS A 915 16.82 -11.42 -28.35
CA HIS A 915 16.91 -12.23 -29.57
C HIS A 915 18.10 -11.77 -30.41
N ILE A 916 19.15 -12.58 -30.49
CA ILE A 916 20.43 -12.19 -31.10
C ILE A 916 20.27 -11.80 -32.56
N ASP A 917 19.48 -12.54 -33.36
CA ASP A 917 19.30 -12.18 -34.77
C ASP A 917 18.69 -10.79 -34.98
N ARG A 918 17.70 -10.36 -34.18
CA ARG A 918 17.10 -9.02 -34.28
C ARG A 918 18.14 -7.95 -34.00
N PHE A 919 18.95 -8.10 -32.96
CA PHE A 919 20.06 -7.17 -32.67
C PHE A 919 21.22 -7.23 -33.69
N MET A 920 21.21 -8.20 -34.60
CA MET A 920 22.15 -8.35 -35.71
C MET A 920 21.53 -7.96 -37.07
N GLU A 921 20.29 -7.46 -37.11
CA GLU A 921 19.69 -6.90 -38.32
C GLU A 921 20.31 -5.54 -38.69
N PRO A 922 20.27 -5.12 -39.98
CA PRO A 922 21.05 -3.97 -40.44
C PRO A 922 20.68 -2.63 -39.80
N ASP A 923 19.45 -2.44 -39.34
CA ASP A 923 18.99 -1.20 -38.71
C ASP A 923 19.56 -1.03 -37.30
N ILE A 924 19.44 -2.06 -36.45
CA ILE A 924 20.03 -2.07 -35.11
C ILE A 924 21.55 -2.06 -35.19
N HIS A 925 22.15 -2.89 -36.05
CA HIS A 925 23.61 -2.94 -36.16
C HIS A 925 24.19 -1.61 -36.66
N HIS A 926 23.51 -0.89 -37.56
CA HIS A 926 23.94 0.45 -37.99
C HIS A 926 23.88 1.48 -36.85
N PHE A 927 22.85 1.44 -35.99
CA PHE A 927 22.76 2.31 -34.81
C PHE A 927 23.87 2.02 -33.80
N LEU A 928 24.06 0.74 -33.45
CA LEU A 928 25.12 0.30 -32.53
C LEU A 928 26.52 0.65 -33.07
N LYS A 929 26.75 0.52 -34.38
CA LYS A 929 28.02 0.93 -35.01
C LYS A 929 28.21 2.44 -34.98
N ASN A 930 27.17 3.24 -35.23
CA ASN A 930 27.26 4.70 -35.18
C ASN A 930 27.65 5.21 -33.78
N ILE A 931 27.08 4.60 -32.72
CA ILE A 931 27.48 4.84 -31.33
C ILE A 931 28.95 4.47 -31.11
N ASP A 932 29.40 3.31 -31.58
CA ASP A 932 30.79 2.85 -31.46
C ASP A 932 31.78 3.80 -32.16
N ASP A 933 31.51 4.13 -33.43
CA ASP A 933 32.30 5.05 -34.27
C ASP A 933 32.42 6.45 -33.66
N SER A 934 31.37 6.93 -32.98
CA SER A 934 31.34 8.26 -32.36
C SER A 934 32.20 8.39 -31.09
N GLY A 935 32.68 7.28 -30.52
CA GLY A 935 33.54 7.27 -29.32
C GLY A 935 32.86 7.75 -28.02
N VAL A 936 31.55 8.00 -28.03
CA VAL A 936 30.77 8.54 -26.89
C VAL A 936 30.79 7.67 -25.62
N ILE A 937 30.98 6.36 -25.75
CA ILE A 937 31.19 5.46 -24.61
C ILE A 937 32.47 5.88 -23.83
N PHE A 938 33.51 6.27 -24.57
CA PHE A 938 34.80 6.68 -24.00
C PHE A 938 34.87 8.16 -23.61
N THR A 939 34.19 9.05 -24.35
CA THR A 939 34.24 10.50 -24.09
C THR A 939 33.09 11.04 -23.23
N LYS A 940 31.92 10.38 -23.25
CA LYS A 940 30.68 10.82 -22.58
C LYS A 940 30.10 9.83 -21.58
N LEU A 941 30.69 8.63 -21.44
CA LEU A 941 30.22 7.57 -20.53
C LEU A 941 28.76 7.16 -20.80
N TRP A 942 28.38 7.08 -22.08
CA TRP A 942 27.11 6.46 -22.45
C TRP A 942 27.24 4.95 -22.29
N ASN A 943 26.65 4.44 -21.20
CA ASN A 943 26.79 3.05 -20.81
C ASN A 943 25.89 2.12 -21.62
N ASP A 944 26.20 0.83 -21.52
CA ASP A 944 25.47 -0.29 -22.11
C ASP A 944 23.99 -0.30 -21.75
N TYR A 945 23.66 0.04 -20.50
CA TYR A 945 22.28 0.26 -20.03
C TYR A 945 21.51 1.26 -20.91
N LEU A 946 22.06 2.46 -21.14
CA LEU A 946 21.44 3.49 -21.98
C LEU A 946 21.32 3.00 -23.43
N ILE A 947 22.40 2.45 -23.97
CA ILE A 947 22.49 2.03 -25.37
C ILE A 947 21.49 0.90 -25.68
N GLN A 948 21.43 -0.15 -24.85
CA GLN A 948 20.49 -1.27 -25.04
C GLN A 948 19.03 -0.83 -24.85
N SER A 949 18.76 0.07 -23.89
CA SER A 949 17.41 0.62 -23.68
C SER A 949 16.91 1.35 -24.92
N VAL A 950 17.68 2.32 -25.44
CA VAL A 950 17.27 3.08 -26.61
C VAL A 950 17.27 2.24 -27.88
N THR A 951 18.20 1.30 -28.04
CA THR A 951 18.17 0.33 -29.15
C THR A 951 16.84 -0.43 -29.17
N THR A 952 16.41 -0.90 -28.00
CA THR A 952 15.11 -1.58 -27.85
C THR A 952 13.94 -0.62 -28.13
N GLN A 953 13.95 0.58 -27.57
CA GLN A 953 12.84 1.55 -27.72
C GLN A 953 12.75 2.18 -29.12
N PHE A 954 13.83 2.24 -29.90
CA PHE A 954 13.85 2.68 -31.30
C PHE A 954 13.43 1.59 -32.29
N PHE A 955 13.88 0.34 -32.08
CA PHE A 955 13.88 -0.69 -33.12
C PHE A 955 13.10 -1.97 -32.76
N VAL A 956 12.86 -2.26 -31.48
CA VAL A 956 12.06 -3.42 -31.05
C VAL A 956 10.63 -2.96 -30.78
N ASP A 957 9.65 -3.70 -31.32
CA ASP A 957 8.23 -3.42 -31.06
C ASP A 957 7.94 -3.51 -29.56
N LYS A 958 7.18 -2.56 -29.03
CA LYS A 958 6.75 -2.54 -27.63
C LYS A 958 5.94 -3.81 -27.28
N ALA A 959 5.14 -4.33 -28.22
CA ALA A 959 4.41 -5.58 -28.04
C ALA A 959 5.33 -6.82 -27.98
N LYS A 960 6.56 -6.69 -28.51
CA LYS A 960 7.63 -7.71 -28.42
C LYS A 960 8.60 -7.50 -27.26
N THR A 961 8.33 -6.53 -26.38
CA THR A 961 9.18 -6.21 -25.23
C THR A 961 8.49 -6.66 -23.93
N PHE A 962 9.06 -7.63 -23.21
CA PHE A 962 8.44 -8.19 -22.01
C PHE A 962 9.08 -7.70 -20.70
N HIS A 963 8.27 -7.44 -19.67
CA HIS A 963 8.74 -7.13 -18.32
C HIS A 963 8.39 -8.29 -17.38
N PHE A 964 9.41 -9.00 -16.89
CA PHE A 964 9.23 -10.06 -15.89
C PHE A 964 8.85 -9.47 -14.53
N THR A 965 7.84 -10.07 -13.90
CA THR A 965 7.22 -9.63 -12.65
C THR A 965 7.05 -10.77 -11.63
N GLY A 966 6.96 -12.02 -12.08
CA GLY A 966 6.57 -13.17 -11.26
C GLY A 966 7.57 -13.57 -10.17
N TRP A 967 8.86 -13.63 -10.48
CA TRP A 967 9.91 -14.14 -9.57
C TRP A 967 10.68 -13.03 -8.84
N THR A 968 11.39 -13.34 -7.76
CA THR A 968 12.13 -12.37 -6.93
C THR A 968 13.57 -12.19 -7.43
N TYR A 969 14.01 -10.95 -7.60
CA TYR A 969 15.34 -10.56 -8.10
C TYR A 969 16.01 -9.53 -7.21
N ALA A 970 17.34 -9.56 -7.13
CA ALA A 970 18.14 -8.44 -6.64
C ALA A 970 19.42 -8.20 -7.45
N HIS A 971 19.96 -6.99 -7.34
CA HIS A 971 21.29 -6.60 -7.76
C HIS A 971 21.86 -5.63 -6.72
N ASN A 972 23.09 -5.85 -6.22
CA ASN A 972 23.72 -4.95 -5.25
C ASN A 972 25.22 -4.75 -5.51
N TYR A 973 25.52 -3.57 -6.05
CA TYR A 973 26.86 -3.02 -6.15
C TYR A 973 27.16 -2.18 -4.91
N GLY A 974 27.52 -2.86 -3.82
CA GLY A 974 27.63 -2.28 -2.48
C GLY A 974 28.41 -3.14 -1.48
N SER A 975 28.35 -2.77 -0.20
CA SER A 975 29.01 -3.53 0.87
C SER A 975 28.23 -4.79 1.24
N HIS A 976 28.82 -5.67 2.06
CA HIS A 976 28.16 -6.91 2.50
C HIS A 976 26.85 -6.65 3.28
N ASP A 977 26.81 -5.58 4.07
CA ASP A 977 25.77 -5.21 5.03
C ASP A 977 24.62 -4.36 4.43
N LYS A 978 24.86 -3.63 3.32
CA LYS A 978 23.83 -2.74 2.72
C LYS A 978 23.78 -2.70 1.20
N LEU A 979 22.56 -2.45 0.72
CA LEU A 979 22.28 -2.01 -0.64
C LEU A 979 22.76 -0.56 -0.79
N ARG A 980 23.99 -0.38 -1.28
CA ARG A 980 24.53 0.97 -1.55
C ARG A 980 24.08 1.51 -2.90
N TYR A 981 24.16 0.66 -3.92
CA TYR A 981 23.61 0.91 -5.25
C TYR A 981 22.99 -0.37 -5.79
N GLY A 982 21.78 -0.27 -6.31
CA GLY A 982 21.06 -1.40 -6.91
C GLY A 982 19.59 -1.43 -6.52
N ILE A 983 19.00 -2.62 -6.64
CA ILE A 983 17.56 -2.85 -6.48
C ILE A 983 17.30 -4.27 -6.01
N MET A 984 16.22 -4.48 -5.27
CA MET A 984 15.60 -5.77 -5.03
C MET A 984 14.10 -5.65 -5.28
N GLN A 985 13.55 -6.54 -6.09
CA GLN A 985 12.11 -6.61 -6.39
C GLN A 985 11.56 -7.96 -5.98
N ILE A 986 10.52 -7.94 -5.16
CA ILE A 986 9.78 -9.13 -4.77
C ILE A 986 8.81 -9.53 -5.89
N GLY A 987 8.78 -10.82 -6.22
CA GLY A 987 7.98 -11.36 -7.31
C GLY A 987 6.50 -11.53 -6.98
N LEU A 988 5.62 -11.38 -7.98
CA LEU A 988 4.17 -11.64 -7.87
C LEU A 988 3.80 -13.14 -7.75
N PHE A 989 4.78 -14.03 -7.57
CA PHE A 989 4.61 -15.44 -7.21
C PHE A 989 4.83 -15.69 -5.70
N GLU A 990 5.36 -14.71 -4.96
CA GLU A 990 5.48 -14.83 -3.50
C GLU A 990 4.10 -14.64 -2.85
N GLU A 991 3.63 -15.64 -2.10
CA GLU A 991 2.34 -15.61 -1.37
C GLU A 991 2.21 -14.40 -0.43
N ASN A 992 3.33 -13.95 0.15
CA ASN A 992 3.41 -12.77 0.98
C ASN A 992 4.72 -12.02 0.67
N PRO A 993 4.67 -10.86 -0.01
CA PRO A 993 5.88 -10.20 -0.49
C PRO A 993 6.74 -9.62 0.64
N TYR A 994 6.14 -9.22 1.76
CA TYR A 994 6.89 -8.75 2.94
C TYR A 994 7.64 -9.90 3.61
N LYS A 995 6.99 -11.07 3.78
CA LYS A 995 7.63 -12.29 4.31
C LYS A 995 8.80 -12.73 3.42
N ALA A 996 8.61 -12.71 2.09
CA ALA A 996 9.67 -13.01 1.13
C ALA A 996 10.82 -11.98 1.20
N TYR A 997 10.51 -10.68 1.31
CA TYR A 997 11.52 -9.63 1.52
C TYR A 997 12.39 -9.90 2.75
N TYR A 998 11.78 -10.03 3.93
CA TYR A 998 12.54 -10.25 5.18
C TYR A 998 13.37 -11.54 5.13
N LYS A 999 12.80 -12.61 4.56
CA LYS A 999 13.48 -13.89 4.32
C LYS A 999 14.73 -13.71 3.46
N HIS A 1000 14.59 -13.19 2.25
CA HIS A 1000 15.72 -13.07 1.32
C HIS A 1000 16.79 -12.09 1.80
N MET A 1001 16.38 -10.99 2.43
CA MET A 1001 17.29 -10.02 3.04
C MET A 1001 18.14 -10.65 4.16
N GLY A 1002 17.52 -11.41 5.07
CA GLY A 1002 18.21 -12.04 6.20
C GLY A 1002 18.99 -13.30 5.83
N GLU A 1003 18.39 -14.22 5.09
CA GLU A 1003 18.95 -15.57 4.82
C GLU A 1003 19.97 -15.57 3.67
N GLU A 1004 19.61 -14.98 2.52
CA GLU A 1004 20.37 -15.12 1.27
C GLU A 1004 21.32 -13.96 1.01
N LEU A 1005 20.89 -12.74 1.31
CA LEU A 1005 21.63 -11.50 1.07
C LEU A 1005 22.45 -11.06 2.29
N LYS A 1006 21.96 -11.37 3.50
CA LYS A 1006 22.54 -10.97 4.80
C LYS A 1006 22.71 -9.45 4.95
N TRP A 1007 21.72 -8.69 4.48
CA TRP A 1007 21.66 -7.24 4.65
C TRP A 1007 20.86 -6.87 5.91
N ASP A 1008 21.18 -5.74 6.50
CA ASP A 1008 20.50 -5.25 7.71
C ASP A 1008 19.01 -4.95 7.43
N LEU A 1009 18.08 -5.59 8.15
CA LEU A 1009 16.64 -5.43 7.90
C LEU A 1009 16.14 -4.02 8.25
N VAL A 1010 16.66 -3.42 9.32
CA VAL A 1010 16.19 -2.16 9.90
C VAL A 1010 16.62 -0.99 9.03
N MET A 1011 17.88 -0.97 8.59
CA MET A 1011 18.44 0.02 7.67
C MET A 1011 17.68 0.14 6.33
N HIS A 1012 17.07 -0.94 5.86
CA HIS A 1012 16.48 -1.02 4.52
C HIS A 1012 14.95 -0.89 4.49
N GLN A 1013 14.26 -1.12 5.61
CA GLN A 1013 12.79 -0.99 5.67
C GLN A 1013 12.29 0.40 5.26
N GLN A 1014 13.06 1.46 5.56
CA GLN A 1014 12.79 2.84 5.13
C GLN A 1014 12.89 3.09 3.60
N TYR A 1015 13.53 2.17 2.86
CA TYR A 1015 13.73 2.27 1.40
C TYR A 1015 12.77 1.36 0.61
N LEU A 1016 11.81 0.72 1.29
CA LEU A 1016 10.75 -0.05 0.67
C LEU A 1016 9.69 0.87 0.06
N VAL A 1017 9.38 0.62 -1.21
CA VAL A 1017 8.27 1.22 -1.95
C VAL A 1017 7.50 0.14 -2.71
N ASN A 1018 6.24 0.38 -3.03
CA ASN A 1018 5.53 -0.43 -4.02
C ASN A 1018 5.65 0.28 -5.38
N VAL A 1019 6.12 -0.43 -6.40
CA VAL A 1019 6.35 0.09 -7.76
C VAL A 1019 5.74 -0.89 -8.75
N ASN A 1020 4.74 -0.48 -9.54
CA ASN A 1020 4.00 -1.37 -10.45
C ASN A 1020 3.45 -2.65 -9.78
N GLY A 1021 3.02 -2.57 -8.51
CA GLY A 1021 2.55 -3.72 -7.73
C GLY A 1021 3.67 -4.57 -7.10
N LEU A 1022 4.94 -4.33 -7.45
CA LEU A 1022 6.10 -5.02 -6.92
C LEU A 1022 6.63 -4.31 -5.67
N LEU A 1023 6.67 -5.02 -4.53
CA LEU A 1023 7.43 -4.55 -3.37
C LEU A 1023 8.91 -4.45 -3.76
N THR A 1024 9.44 -3.24 -3.71
CA THR A 1024 10.73 -2.86 -4.30
C THR A 1024 11.57 -2.13 -3.26
N LEU A 1025 12.76 -2.65 -3.00
CA LEU A 1025 13.82 -1.96 -2.25
C LEU A 1025 14.77 -1.30 -3.26
N ALA A 1026 14.96 0.02 -3.19
CA ALA A 1026 15.89 0.74 -4.04
C ALA A 1026 16.67 1.79 -3.23
N ALA A 1027 17.96 1.93 -3.51
CA ALA A 1027 18.84 2.90 -2.85
C ALA A 1027 19.37 3.94 -3.86
N PRO A 1028 19.26 5.26 -3.58
CA PRO A 1028 18.64 5.89 -2.40
C PRO A 1028 17.09 5.91 -2.44
N ASN A 1029 16.47 6.37 -1.34
CA ASN A 1029 15.01 6.42 -1.18
C ASN A 1029 14.31 7.22 -2.31
N PRO A 1030 13.34 6.62 -3.04
CA PRO A 1030 12.52 7.31 -4.04
C PRO A 1030 11.79 8.55 -3.51
N ALA A 1031 11.23 8.48 -2.29
CA ALA A 1031 10.43 9.56 -1.70
C ALA A 1031 11.22 10.88 -1.56
N ASN A 1032 12.53 10.77 -1.28
CA ASN A 1032 13.42 11.92 -1.13
C ASN A 1032 13.82 12.56 -2.47
N CYS A 1033 13.45 11.97 -3.61
CA CYS A 1033 13.64 12.55 -4.95
C CYS A 1033 12.37 13.19 -5.53
N CYS A 1034 11.17 12.76 -5.12
CA CYS A 1034 9.90 13.35 -5.58
C CYS A 1034 9.56 14.69 -4.89
N ALA A 1035 10.21 14.99 -3.76
CA ALA A 1035 10.11 16.29 -3.10
C ALA A 1035 10.77 17.39 -3.96
N ASN A 1036 9.95 18.20 -4.64
CA ASN A 1036 10.36 19.26 -5.58
C ASN A 1036 11.13 20.44 -4.91
N LYS A 1037 12.35 20.19 -4.43
CA LYS A 1037 13.47 21.13 -4.15
C LYS A 1037 14.67 20.40 -3.51
N ALA A 1038 15.36 19.56 -4.27
CA ALA A 1038 16.75 19.23 -3.92
C ALA A 1038 17.61 20.50 -4.02
N PRO A 1039 18.36 20.91 -2.98
CA PRO A 1039 19.24 22.09 -3.07
C PRO A 1039 20.34 21.88 -4.13
N MET A 1040 20.76 22.94 -4.81
CA MET A 1040 21.79 22.93 -5.87
C MET A 1040 23.23 22.60 -5.37
N GLY A 1041 23.38 21.96 -4.20
CA GLY A 1041 24.65 21.67 -3.53
C GLY A 1041 25.14 20.22 -3.64
N TRP A 1042 24.54 19.38 -4.48
CA TRP A 1042 24.97 17.98 -4.69
C TRP A 1042 26.22 17.91 -5.57
N ALA A 1043 27.36 18.26 -4.98
CA ALA A 1043 28.67 18.18 -5.62
C ALA A 1043 29.17 16.71 -5.74
N TYR A 1044 29.65 16.35 -6.94
CA TYR A 1044 30.49 15.19 -7.28
C TYR A 1044 30.17 13.81 -6.62
N GLY A 1045 29.63 12.90 -7.43
CA GLY A 1045 29.95 11.46 -7.29
C GLY A 1045 28.81 10.44 -7.42
N ASN A 1046 27.54 10.85 -7.33
CA ASN A 1046 26.43 9.90 -7.16
C ASN A 1046 25.59 9.69 -8.43
N HIS A 1047 25.65 8.48 -9.01
CA HIS A 1047 24.66 7.99 -9.97
C HIS A 1047 23.40 7.55 -9.19
N VAL A 1048 22.27 8.21 -9.40
CA VAL A 1048 21.05 8.02 -8.58
C VAL A 1048 20.00 7.18 -9.31
N LEU A 1049 19.75 5.98 -8.79
CA LEU A 1049 18.56 5.19 -9.11
C LEU A 1049 17.36 5.76 -8.35
N ALA A 1050 16.28 6.10 -9.05
CA ALA A 1050 15.00 6.48 -8.45
C ALA A 1050 13.86 6.28 -9.48
N PRO A 1051 12.70 5.71 -9.13
CA PRO A 1051 11.48 5.76 -9.95
C PRO A 1051 10.84 7.17 -9.90
N SER A 1052 9.80 7.40 -10.69
CA SER A 1052 9.12 8.71 -10.81
C SER A 1052 7.59 8.58 -10.84
N GLU A 1053 6.88 9.72 -10.80
CA GLU A 1053 5.42 9.85 -10.97
C GLU A 1053 4.88 9.17 -12.25
N MET A 1054 5.73 8.87 -13.23
CA MET A 1054 5.36 8.15 -14.47
C MET A 1054 5.24 6.62 -14.26
N ILE A 1055 5.46 6.15 -13.03
CA ILE A 1055 5.40 4.74 -12.58
C ILE A 1055 4.45 4.64 -11.34
N CYS A 1056 3.59 5.65 -11.16
CA CYS A 1056 2.55 5.73 -10.12
C CYS A 1056 1.15 5.66 -10.75
#